data_AF-A0A9K3KH81-F1
#
_entry.id   AF-A0A9K3KH81-F1
#
_cell.length_a   1.000
_cell.length_b   1.000
_cell.length_c   1.000
_cell.angle_alpha   90.00
_cell.angle_beta   90.00
_cell.angle_gamma   90.00
#
_symmetry.space_group_name_H-M   'P 1'
#
loop_
_entity.id
_entity.type
_entity.pdbx_description
1 polymer ?
#
loop_
_entity_poly.entity_id
_entity_poly.type
_entity_poly.pdbx_seq_one_letter_code
_entity_poly.pdbx_strand_id
1 'polypeptide(L)'
;MMSSDSYYYESSPSYDDLSSSSSWIASSLDNNNHHHHHHHHHNDTNNNNYNQIDQDNNQNNIHNQKKNSGMEEEEEQEEEQQQQQQGIIVDSHHSIPPQIQQIQQTTPKKTQTTVIIPTRWMIHFDINETILLGDDAGGDSRNDSLQKILAKSAFVQMTPPPPKQRQQPNHKSKKSNNNNNNNNNNHDWQNTQQMYPTHWWDGQPILHYQQEQEQEQQQHQQQTEEQQQECNKEQQTDDTTTATAPTSSSSTTTTMFPPSPPPSSSSPPPSSSSPPPSSSSSPPPLYTGWKWPINCCPYYRTAYKPNAQRFVQHHPIYRPLLQKCEESLSKSITNHQDHILPAFYETLQYLIQQNQQQQNQPFTIIFRTFGSDLEEMANVVSNFAQGKHPQYAHIQYPPLILPTTQLYQGRWKTKSTSTRTKHNVDNNNDDDDDDDTQQQGEELQYELWSYPNEDVLIASGDEEILQLLQSKTIVGIRDDYPHWKQHKYHPTAGKPIWVPLYTNNNSNNNNKINNNNDINSNKTASEPYYYPHHILFDDNIHNLPNDGIACVRQQQQQQQQQQQPKEQQSQQILSNSQETNCNHDVVYNTATDCTLYHGIHLIRVPTIEPVLNPKWFIQQIGSAQQKLQRQLQLQQQQQQQ
;
A
#
# COMPACT_ATOMS: atom_id res chain seq x y z
N MET A 1 -32.94 54.47 -1.24
CA MET A 1 -32.11 55.30 -2.14
C MET A 1 -30.99 55.89 -1.30
N MET A 2 -29.75 55.51 -1.64
CA MET A 2 -28.44 56.11 -1.29
C MET A 2 -28.12 56.34 0.20
N SER A 3 -27.15 55.57 0.73
CA SER A 3 -25.73 55.96 0.92
C SER A 3 -25.60 56.77 2.21
N SER A 4 -24.73 56.52 3.17
CA SER A 4 -23.38 55.94 3.26
C SER A 4 -23.02 55.96 4.75
N ASP A 5 -22.25 55.01 5.28
CA ASP A 5 -21.37 55.15 6.47
C ASP A 5 -20.58 53.82 6.60
N SER A 6 -19.34 53.74 6.12
CA SER A 6 -18.08 54.00 6.83
C SER A 6 -17.91 53.20 8.13
N TYR A 7 -17.19 52.07 8.05
CA TYR A 7 -16.59 51.42 9.21
C TYR A 7 -15.09 51.18 9.00
N TYR A 8 -14.39 51.42 10.10
CA TYR A 8 -12.95 51.52 10.28
C TYR A 8 -12.16 50.26 9.88
N TYR A 9 -11.00 50.49 9.27
CA TYR A 9 -9.90 49.52 9.16
C TYR A 9 -9.21 49.40 10.53
N GLU A 10 -9.26 48.23 11.16
CA GLU A 10 -8.32 47.85 12.22
C GLU A 10 -7.14 47.10 11.60
N SER A 11 -5.94 47.60 11.91
CA SER A 11 -4.65 47.11 11.47
C SER A 11 -4.31 45.79 12.17
N SER A 12 -4.08 44.73 11.39
CA SER A 12 -3.47 43.49 11.88
C SER A 12 -1.96 43.69 12.06
N PRO A 13 -1.34 43.17 13.14
CA PRO A 13 0.10 43.23 13.32
C PRO A 13 0.81 42.23 12.39
N SER A 14 1.87 42.70 11.75
CA SER A 14 2.83 41.91 10.99
C SER A 14 3.54 40.92 11.91
N TYR A 15 3.49 39.62 11.56
CA TYR A 15 4.42 38.65 12.10
C TYR A 15 5.66 38.62 11.20
N ASP A 16 6.77 39.05 11.80
CA ASP A 16 8.10 38.98 11.21
C ASP A 16 8.57 37.53 11.10
N ASP A 17 8.94 37.22 9.88
CA ASP A 17 9.98 36.34 9.37
C ASP A 17 10.99 35.81 10.41
N LEU A 18 10.92 34.50 10.71
CA LEU A 18 12.04 33.72 11.21
C LEU A 18 12.12 32.40 10.44
N SER A 19 12.64 32.49 9.21
CA SER A 19 13.15 31.35 8.46
C SER A 19 14.41 30.80 9.13
N SER A 20 14.29 29.78 9.99
CA SER A 20 15.44 28.95 10.37
C SER A 20 15.59 27.81 9.36
N SER A 21 16.45 28.05 8.37
CA SER A 21 16.93 27.08 7.39
C SER A 21 17.53 25.85 8.07
N SER A 22 16.92 24.67 7.87
CA SER A 22 17.57 23.38 8.10
C SER A 22 17.71 22.66 6.76
N SER A 23 18.81 22.93 6.07
CA SER A 23 19.21 22.21 4.86
C SER A 23 19.71 20.81 5.24
N TRP A 24 18.92 19.77 4.96
CA TRP A 24 19.44 18.40 4.90
C TRP A 24 19.87 18.10 3.47
N ILE A 25 21.16 18.25 3.22
CA ILE A 25 21.82 17.75 2.00
C ILE A 25 21.98 16.23 2.17
N ALA A 26 21.28 15.46 1.34
CA ALA A 26 21.51 14.03 1.20
C ALA A 26 22.75 13.80 0.32
N SER A 27 23.93 13.72 0.93
CA SER A 27 25.16 13.25 0.28
C SER A 27 25.29 11.73 0.42
N SER A 28 25.19 11.05 -0.72
CA SER A 28 25.77 9.73 -0.95
C SER A 28 27.26 9.75 -0.65
N LEU A 29 27.78 8.78 0.11
CA LEU A 29 28.99 7.98 -0.18
C LEU A 29 29.41 7.09 1.01
N ASP A 30 29.74 5.85 0.63
CA ASP A 30 30.82 4.97 1.08
C ASP A 30 30.92 4.38 2.50
N ASN A 31 30.90 3.04 2.47
CA ASN A 31 31.49 2.09 3.39
C ASN A 31 32.86 2.54 3.94
N ASN A 32 33.02 2.47 5.26
CA ASN A 32 34.18 1.79 5.83
C ASN A 32 33.98 1.32 7.28
N ASN A 33 34.33 0.06 7.48
CA ASN A 33 34.57 -0.66 8.73
C ASN A 33 35.31 0.19 9.78
N HIS A 34 34.91 0.15 11.05
CA HIS A 34 35.82 0.13 12.21
C HIS A 34 35.13 -0.52 13.44
N HIS A 35 35.73 -1.59 13.94
CA HIS A 35 35.43 -2.24 15.22
C HIS A 35 35.72 -1.30 16.40
N HIS A 36 34.84 -1.24 17.40
CA HIS A 36 35.23 -0.98 18.79
C HIS A 36 34.30 -1.70 19.79
N HIS A 37 34.93 -2.44 20.70
CA HIS A 37 34.37 -2.97 21.94
C HIS A 37 34.07 -1.84 22.94
N HIS A 38 32.98 -1.91 23.69
CA HIS A 38 33.04 -1.97 25.16
C HIS A 38 31.68 -2.12 25.87
N HIS A 39 31.72 -3.02 26.86
CA HIS A 39 31.15 -3.04 28.21
C HIS A 39 29.68 -2.76 28.53
N HIS A 40 29.07 -3.81 29.12
CA HIS A 40 28.01 -3.81 30.12
C HIS A 40 28.10 -2.71 31.17
N HIS A 41 26.94 -2.13 31.51
CA HIS A 41 26.60 -1.80 32.89
C HIS A 41 25.11 -2.07 33.16
N HIS A 42 24.86 -3.00 34.08
CA HIS A 42 23.62 -3.13 34.83
C HIS A 42 23.37 -1.88 35.67
N ASN A 43 22.10 -1.47 35.78
CA ASN A 43 21.61 -0.77 36.96
C ASN A 43 20.15 -1.20 37.23
N ASP A 44 19.99 -1.96 38.31
CA ASP A 44 18.75 -2.10 39.07
C ASP A 44 18.51 -0.83 39.89
N THR A 45 17.26 -0.38 39.99
CA THR A 45 16.62 0.20 41.19
C THR A 45 15.17 0.58 40.83
N ASN A 46 14.14 -0.11 41.34
CA ASN A 46 13.44 0.04 42.61
C ASN A 46 12.54 1.31 42.77
N ASN A 47 11.23 1.02 42.94
CA ASN A 47 10.25 1.68 43.82
C ASN A 47 9.92 3.19 43.67
N ASN A 48 8.66 3.51 43.34
CA ASN A 48 7.64 3.88 44.34
C ASN A 48 6.33 4.43 43.72
N ASN A 49 5.23 3.74 44.02
CA ASN A 49 4.02 4.24 44.68
C ASN A 49 3.73 5.77 44.62
N TYR A 50 2.65 6.17 43.95
CA TYR A 50 1.88 7.37 44.30
C TYR A 50 0.36 7.22 44.00
N ASN A 51 -0.40 7.70 44.98
CA ASN A 51 -1.86 7.79 45.16
C ASN A 51 -2.60 8.46 43.99
N GLN A 52 -3.80 8.02 43.56
CA GLN A 52 -5.15 8.21 44.17
C GLN A 52 -5.55 9.69 44.29
N ILE A 53 -6.75 10.04 43.75
CA ILE A 53 -7.46 11.35 43.56
C ILE A 53 -7.73 11.52 42.04
N ASP A 54 -8.93 11.70 41.46
CA ASP A 54 -10.26 12.12 41.91
C ASP A 54 -11.38 11.33 41.19
N GLN A 55 -12.43 11.00 41.95
CA GLN A 55 -13.76 10.68 41.41
C GLN A 55 -14.58 11.97 41.49
N ASP A 56 -15.11 12.46 40.36
CA ASP A 56 -16.20 13.42 40.42
C ASP A 56 -17.33 13.07 39.45
N ASN A 57 -18.53 13.21 40.02
CA ASN A 57 -19.83 12.87 39.50
C ASN A 57 -20.24 13.81 38.37
N ASN A 58 -20.94 13.28 37.35
CA ASN A 58 -22.06 14.03 36.81
C ASN A 58 -23.16 13.12 36.25
N GLN A 59 -24.21 12.95 37.06
CA GLN A 59 -25.51 12.48 36.62
C GLN A 59 -26.20 13.61 35.86
N ASN A 60 -26.74 13.33 34.67
CA ASN A 60 -27.91 14.06 34.18
C ASN A 60 -28.81 13.14 33.35
N ASN A 61 -29.96 12.84 33.96
CA ASN A 61 -31.17 12.32 33.34
C ASN A 61 -31.80 13.40 32.45
N ILE A 62 -32.14 13.08 31.20
CA ILE A 62 -33.27 13.73 30.51
C ILE A 62 -34.15 12.67 29.85
N HIS A 63 -35.44 12.87 30.07
CA HIS A 63 -36.57 12.00 29.81
C HIS A 63 -37.09 12.10 28.37
N ASN A 64 -37.73 11.01 27.93
CA ASN A 64 -38.43 10.78 26.68
C ASN A 64 -39.37 11.91 26.21
N GLN A 65 -39.41 12.16 24.89
CA GLN A 65 -40.65 12.47 24.18
C GLN A 65 -40.74 11.67 22.87
N LYS A 66 -41.62 10.66 22.89
CA LYS A 66 -42.23 10.05 21.69
C LYS A 66 -43.20 11.05 21.05
N LYS A 67 -43.11 11.25 19.73
CA LYS A 67 -44.24 11.69 18.92
C LYS A 67 -44.31 10.92 17.61
N ASN A 68 -45.52 10.44 17.34
CA ASN A 68 -45.98 9.74 16.15
C ASN A 68 -46.02 10.64 14.91
N SER A 69 -45.62 10.08 13.77
CA SER A 69 -46.18 10.27 12.42
C SER A 69 -45.48 9.24 11.52
N GLY A 70 -46.08 8.27 10.83
CA GLY A 70 -47.46 8.14 10.38
C GLY A 70 -47.58 8.60 8.94
N MET A 71 -47.53 7.65 8.00
CA MET A 71 -47.80 7.72 6.55
C MET A 71 -46.63 8.08 5.63
N GLU A 72 -46.17 7.09 4.85
CA GLU A 72 -45.84 7.11 3.40
C GLU A 72 -44.76 6.06 3.08
N GLU A 73 -45.18 4.79 2.94
CA GLU A 73 -44.39 3.71 2.35
C GLU A 73 -45.32 2.88 1.47
N GLU A 74 -45.45 3.25 0.19
CA GLU A 74 -46.00 2.38 -0.86
C GLU A 74 -45.79 2.99 -2.26
N GLU A 75 -44.53 3.29 -2.67
CA GLU A 75 -44.25 3.59 -4.10
C GLU A 75 -42.79 3.41 -4.54
N GLU A 76 -42.00 2.50 -3.94
CA GLU A 76 -40.57 2.35 -4.28
C GLU A 76 -40.12 0.89 -4.53
N GLN A 77 -41.02 0.01 -4.99
CA GLN A 77 -40.71 -1.39 -5.33
C GLN A 77 -40.90 -1.79 -6.81
N GLU A 78 -41.20 -0.86 -7.72
CA GLU A 78 -41.39 -1.19 -9.16
C GLU A 78 -40.30 -0.67 -10.12
N GLU A 79 -39.32 0.13 -9.68
CA GLU A 79 -38.28 0.66 -10.59
C GLU A 79 -37.01 -0.21 -10.72
N GLU A 80 -36.81 -1.23 -9.86
CA GLU A 80 -35.57 -2.02 -9.87
C GLU A 80 -35.57 -3.23 -10.84
N GLN A 81 -36.69 -3.50 -11.53
CA GLN A 81 -36.81 -4.60 -12.51
C GLN A 81 -36.66 -4.19 -13.99
N GLN A 82 -36.51 -2.90 -14.33
CA GLN A 82 -36.44 -2.45 -15.74
C GLN A 82 -35.04 -2.06 -16.27
N GLN A 83 -33.96 -2.18 -15.48
CA GLN A 83 -32.60 -1.84 -15.95
C GLN A 83 -31.68 -3.04 -16.30
N GLN A 84 -32.21 -4.26 -16.42
CA GLN A 84 -31.44 -5.45 -16.86
C GLN A 84 -31.69 -5.91 -18.30
N GLN A 85 -32.21 -5.05 -19.17
CA GLN A 85 -32.24 -5.33 -20.61
C GLN A 85 -31.82 -4.11 -21.42
N GLN A 86 -30.51 -3.93 -21.59
CA GLN A 86 -29.92 -3.36 -22.79
C GLN A 86 -28.40 -3.50 -22.79
N GLY A 87 -27.88 -4.21 -23.80
CA GLY A 87 -26.57 -3.89 -24.38
C GLY A 87 -25.40 -4.85 -24.15
N ILE A 88 -25.48 -6.08 -24.66
CA ILE A 88 -24.28 -6.78 -25.19
C ILE A 88 -24.65 -7.43 -26.52
N ILE A 89 -24.19 -6.82 -27.62
CA ILE A 89 -24.10 -7.46 -28.94
C ILE A 89 -22.75 -8.16 -28.99
N VAL A 90 -22.76 -9.49 -29.12
CA VAL A 90 -21.60 -10.23 -29.64
C VAL A 90 -22.09 -11.20 -30.71
N ASP A 91 -21.61 -10.97 -31.93
CA ASP A 91 -21.73 -11.88 -33.06
C ASP A 91 -20.99 -13.19 -32.76
N SER A 92 -21.67 -14.33 -32.95
CA SER A 92 -21.03 -15.55 -33.47
C SER A 92 -22.07 -16.53 -34.03
N HIS A 93 -22.07 -16.65 -35.35
CA HIS A 93 -22.64 -17.80 -36.06
C HIS A 93 -21.84 -19.05 -35.72
N HIS A 94 -22.45 -20.12 -35.21
CA HIS A 94 -22.11 -21.54 -35.48
C HIS A 94 -23.32 -22.43 -35.16
N SER A 95 -23.91 -23.04 -36.18
CA SER A 95 -25.06 -23.95 -36.09
C SER A 95 -24.64 -25.33 -35.58
N ILE A 96 -25.36 -25.86 -34.58
CA ILE A 96 -25.28 -27.24 -34.09
C ILE A 96 -26.67 -27.91 -34.27
N PRO A 97 -26.75 -29.18 -34.74
CA PRO A 97 -28.00 -29.83 -35.10
C PRO A 97 -28.78 -30.37 -33.87
N PRO A 98 -30.11 -30.61 -34.01
CA PRO A 98 -30.96 -30.95 -32.88
C PRO A 98 -30.76 -32.41 -32.46
N GLN A 99 -30.28 -32.63 -31.23
CA GLN A 99 -30.34 -33.92 -30.57
C GLN A 99 -31.59 -34.04 -29.69
N ILE A 100 -32.18 -35.23 -29.78
CA ILE A 100 -33.42 -35.71 -29.18
C ILE A 100 -33.44 -35.48 -27.66
N GLN A 101 -34.43 -34.73 -27.18
CA GLN A 101 -34.71 -34.56 -25.75
C GLN A 101 -35.33 -35.85 -25.17
N GLN A 102 -34.54 -36.60 -24.40
CA GLN A 102 -35.08 -37.52 -23.41
C GLN A 102 -35.29 -36.74 -22.09
N ILE A 103 -36.54 -36.61 -21.70
CA ILE A 103 -36.97 -36.01 -20.42
C ILE A 103 -36.54 -36.98 -19.30
N GLN A 104 -35.36 -36.75 -18.71
CA GLN A 104 -35.02 -37.34 -17.42
C GLN A 104 -35.63 -36.46 -16.32
N GLN A 105 -36.53 -37.05 -15.54
CA GLN A 105 -37.12 -36.43 -14.36
C GLN A 105 -36.03 -36.22 -13.31
N THR A 106 -35.44 -35.02 -13.27
CA THR A 106 -34.51 -34.64 -12.21
C THR A 106 -35.30 -34.44 -10.91
N THR A 107 -35.01 -35.26 -9.91
CA THR A 107 -35.52 -35.09 -8.54
C THR A 107 -35.19 -33.66 -8.04
N PRO A 108 -36.11 -33.00 -7.31
CA PRO A 108 -35.90 -31.65 -6.83
C PRO A 108 -34.67 -31.60 -5.91
N LYS A 109 -33.59 -30.93 -6.35
CA LYS A 109 -32.45 -30.63 -5.50
C LYS A 109 -32.96 -29.81 -4.32
N LYS A 110 -32.86 -30.37 -3.10
CA LYS A 110 -33.09 -29.62 -1.86
C LYS A 110 -32.25 -28.35 -1.93
N THR A 111 -32.90 -27.20 -1.92
CA THR A 111 -32.22 -25.90 -1.87
C THR A 111 -31.55 -25.81 -0.51
N GLN A 112 -30.22 -25.97 -0.48
CA GLN A 112 -29.46 -25.79 0.76
C GLN A 112 -29.42 -24.30 1.07
N THR A 113 -30.12 -23.88 2.13
CA THR A 113 -30.03 -22.52 2.65
C THR A 113 -28.59 -22.27 3.07
N THR A 114 -27.93 -21.34 2.41
CA THR A 114 -26.53 -21.02 2.67
C THR A 114 -26.45 -20.29 4.00
N VAL A 115 -25.80 -20.89 5.00
CA VAL A 115 -25.61 -20.24 6.31
C VAL A 115 -24.62 -19.09 6.13
N ILE A 116 -25.10 -17.86 6.29
CA ILE A 116 -24.25 -16.68 6.31
C ILE A 116 -23.62 -16.60 7.70
N ILE A 117 -22.29 -16.67 7.75
CA ILE A 117 -21.54 -16.49 8.99
C ILE A 117 -21.52 -14.99 9.30
N PRO A 118 -22.04 -14.55 10.47
CA PRO A 118 -21.94 -13.16 10.88
C PRO A 118 -20.47 -12.77 11.04
N THR A 119 -20.04 -11.72 10.35
CA THR A 119 -18.68 -11.21 10.44
C THR A 119 -18.67 -9.80 11.00
N ARG A 120 -17.57 -9.39 11.64
CA ARG A 120 -17.26 -7.98 11.90
C ARG A 120 -16.23 -7.54 10.88
N TRP A 121 -16.47 -6.45 10.16
CA TRP A 121 -15.50 -5.96 9.19
C TRP A 121 -14.39 -5.18 9.89
N MET A 122 -13.14 -5.63 9.74
CA MET A 122 -11.96 -4.96 10.29
C MET A 122 -11.18 -4.38 9.11
N ILE A 123 -11.45 -3.14 8.74
CA ILE A 123 -11.00 -2.55 7.48
C ILE A 123 -9.78 -1.67 7.72
N HIS A 124 -8.63 -2.11 7.24
CA HIS A 124 -7.36 -1.42 7.30
C HIS A 124 -7.19 -0.61 6.02
N PHE A 125 -6.93 0.69 6.16
CA PHE A 125 -6.54 1.55 5.06
C PHE A 125 -5.12 2.01 5.29
N ASP A 126 -4.23 1.72 4.33
CA ASP A 126 -3.09 2.59 4.14
C ASP A 126 -3.57 4.01 3.83
N ILE A 127 -2.88 5.03 4.35
CA ILE A 127 -3.25 6.42 4.10
C ILE A 127 -2.70 6.88 2.75
N ASN A 128 -1.37 6.92 2.63
CA ASN A 128 -0.67 7.62 1.56
C ASN A 128 -0.85 6.89 0.23
N GLU A 129 -1.17 7.66 -0.82
CA GLU A 129 -1.50 7.16 -2.16
C GLU A 129 -2.60 6.07 -2.21
N THR A 130 -3.32 5.82 -1.12
CA THR A 130 -4.41 4.82 -1.04
C THR A 130 -5.76 5.51 -0.81
N ILE A 131 -5.88 6.34 0.22
CA ILE A 131 -7.06 7.19 0.47
C ILE A 131 -6.72 8.69 0.49
N LEU A 132 -5.43 9.04 0.57
CA LEU A 132 -4.91 10.40 0.55
C LEU A 132 -4.04 10.61 -0.71
N LEU A 133 -4.33 11.67 -1.47
CA LEU A 133 -3.55 12.11 -2.63
C LEU A 133 -2.54 13.19 -2.23
N GLY A 134 -1.40 12.71 -1.74
CA GLY A 134 -0.26 13.50 -1.32
C GLY A 134 0.71 12.60 -0.56
N ASP A 135 1.97 13.00 -0.54
CA ASP A 135 2.97 12.42 0.36
C ASP A 135 3.90 13.56 0.80
N ASP A 136 3.48 14.30 1.82
CA ASP A 136 4.25 15.43 2.35
C ASP A 136 5.62 14.96 2.86
N ALA A 137 5.70 13.74 3.40
CA ALA A 137 6.97 13.13 3.81
C ALA A 137 7.88 12.84 2.61
N GLY A 138 7.31 12.46 1.47
CA GLY A 138 7.99 12.31 0.17
C GLY A 138 8.25 13.61 -0.57
N GLY A 139 7.64 14.73 -0.14
CA GLY A 139 7.65 16.01 -0.84
C GLY A 139 6.82 16.02 -2.12
N ASP A 140 5.86 15.10 -2.26
CA ASP A 140 4.99 15.01 -3.43
C ASP A 140 3.75 15.86 -3.26
N SER A 141 3.55 16.80 -4.19
CA SER A 141 2.26 17.47 -4.29
C SER A 141 1.17 16.49 -4.75
N ARG A 142 -0.10 16.86 -4.56
CA ARG A 142 -1.23 16.11 -5.11
C ARG A 142 -1.12 15.81 -6.60
N ASN A 143 -0.63 16.78 -7.39
CA ASN A 143 -0.43 16.58 -8.81
C ASN A 143 0.69 15.56 -9.08
N ASP A 144 1.77 15.61 -8.31
CA ASP A 144 2.86 14.63 -8.40
C ASP A 144 2.35 13.21 -8.07
N SER A 145 1.52 13.07 -7.02
CA SER A 145 0.88 11.80 -6.66
C SER A 145 -0.02 11.28 -7.79
N LEU A 146 -0.85 12.14 -8.43
CA LEU A 146 -1.67 11.72 -9.57
C LEU A 146 -0.83 11.21 -10.75
N GLN A 147 0.27 11.90 -11.06
CA GLN A 147 1.22 11.49 -12.10
C GLN A 147 1.86 10.13 -11.76
N LYS A 148 2.27 9.94 -10.50
CA LYS A 148 2.80 8.67 -9.99
C LYS A 148 1.78 7.54 -10.06
N ILE A 149 0.53 7.78 -9.69
CA ILE A 149 -0.55 6.79 -9.74
C ILE A 149 -0.78 6.29 -11.17
N LEU A 150 -0.77 7.21 -12.15
CA LEU A 150 -0.82 6.84 -13.57
C LEU A 150 0.40 6.01 -13.97
N ALA A 151 1.61 6.44 -13.58
CA ALA A 151 2.85 5.70 -13.85
C ALA A 151 2.90 4.31 -13.19
N LYS A 152 2.33 4.14 -11.99
CA LYS A 152 2.21 2.84 -11.30
C LYS A 152 1.23 1.89 -11.99
N SER A 153 0.26 2.45 -12.72
CA SER A 153 -0.80 1.70 -13.41
C SER A 153 -0.53 1.52 -14.92
N ALA A 154 0.38 2.30 -15.50
CA ALA A 154 0.84 2.13 -16.87
C ALA A 154 1.86 1.00 -16.94
N PHE A 155 1.57 -0.04 -17.71
CA PHE A 155 2.46 -1.20 -17.86
C PHE A 155 3.22 -1.16 -19.17
N VAL A 156 4.42 -1.73 -19.13
CA VAL A 156 5.36 -1.75 -20.25
C VAL A 156 5.85 -3.17 -20.49
N GLN A 157 6.18 -3.49 -21.74
CA GLN A 157 6.78 -4.77 -22.07
C GLN A 157 8.22 -4.84 -21.56
N MET A 158 8.52 -5.94 -20.88
CA MET A 158 9.88 -6.35 -20.60
C MET A 158 10.45 -6.95 -21.87
N THR A 159 10.94 -6.10 -22.79
CA THR A 159 11.72 -6.60 -23.92
C THR A 159 12.93 -7.31 -23.33
N PRO A 160 13.22 -8.58 -23.70
CA PRO A 160 14.49 -9.17 -23.32
C PRO A 160 15.59 -8.23 -23.83
N PRO A 161 16.64 -7.95 -23.03
CA PRO A 161 17.76 -7.18 -23.55
C PRO A 161 18.18 -7.81 -24.87
N PRO A 162 18.40 -7.02 -25.95
CA PRO A 162 18.83 -7.56 -27.23
C PRO A 162 19.99 -8.51 -26.93
N PRO A 163 19.96 -9.76 -27.46
CA PRO A 163 20.94 -10.77 -27.09
C PRO A 163 22.30 -10.12 -27.21
N LYS A 164 22.99 -9.91 -26.07
CA LYS A 164 24.30 -9.26 -26.05
C LYS A 164 25.07 -9.93 -27.17
N GLN A 165 25.37 -9.20 -28.24
CA GLN A 165 26.16 -9.77 -29.34
C GLN A 165 27.35 -10.39 -28.65
N ARG A 166 27.46 -11.72 -28.72
CA ARG A 166 28.51 -12.48 -28.04
C ARG A 166 29.80 -11.77 -28.40
N GLN A 167 30.34 -10.96 -27.49
CA GLN A 167 31.72 -10.52 -27.59
C GLN A 167 32.46 -11.84 -27.68
N GLN A 168 33.09 -12.07 -28.83
CA GLN A 168 33.66 -13.37 -29.13
C GLN A 168 34.51 -13.79 -27.92
N PRO A 169 34.32 -15.01 -27.39
CA PRO A 169 35.01 -15.43 -26.19
C PRO A 169 36.50 -15.27 -26.45
N ASN A 170 37.12 -14.29 -25.78
CA ASN A 170 38.56 -14.18 -25.76
C ASN A 170 39.05 -15.46 -25.07
N HIS A 171 39.57 -16.38 -25.89
CA HIS A 171 40.08 -17.67 -25.47
C HIS A 171 41.14 -17.47 -24.38
N LYS A 172 40.81 -17.86 -23.14
CA LYS A 172 41.69 -18.47 -22.10
C LYS A 172 41.14 -18.20 -20.69
N SER A 173 40.08 -18.91 -20.28
CA SER A 173 39.91 -19.19 -18.85
C SER A 173 39.25 -20.56 -18.64
N LYS A 174 39.69 -21.21 -17.56
CA LYS A 174 39.61 -22.65 -17.31
C LYS A 174 38.19 -23.08 -16.93
N LYS A 175 37.87 -24.31 -17.35
CA LYS A 175 36.67 -25.11 -17.04
C LYS A 175 36.32 -25.07 -15.54
N SER A 176 35.17 -24.49 -15.19
CA SER A 176 34.39 -24.92 -14.01
C SER A 176 33.08 -25.52 -14.50
N ASN A 177 32.96 -26.84 -14.38
CA ASN A 177 31.70 -27.56 -14.56
C ASN A 177 30.77 -27.20 -13.41
N ASN A 178 29.65 -26.54 -13.70
CA ASN A 178 28.50 -26.56 -12.81
C ASN A 178 27.22 -26.70 -13.65
N ASN A 179 26.75 -27.94 -13.75
CA ASN A 179 25.44 -28.30 -14.27
C ASN A 179 24.41 -28.03 -13.18
N ASN A 180 23.70 -26.90 -13.25
CA ASN A 180 22.42 -26.71 -12.57
C ASN A 180 21.47 -25.98 -13.54
N ASN A 181 21.01 -26.73 -14.54
CA ASN A 181 19.85 -26.37 -15.35
C ASN A 181 18.60 -26.81 -14.59
N ASN A 182 18.04 -25.92 -13.77
CA ASN A 182 16.63 -26.02 -13.41
C ASN A 182 15.95 -24.66 -13.66
N ASN A 183 15.04 -24.72 -14.64
CA ASN A 183 14.15 -23.68 -15.13
C ASN A 183 13.22 -23.16 -14.02
N ASN A 184 13.70 -22.27 -13.17
CA ASN A 184 12.80 -21.31 -12.53
C ASN A 184 12.93 -19.99 -13.28
N ASN A 185 11.95 -19.73 -14.14
CA ASN A 185 11.58 -18.40 -14.63
C ASN A 185 11.07 -17.51 -13.47
N ASN A 186 11.77 -17.52 -12.34
CA ASN A 186 11.68 -16.43 -11.37
C ASN A 186 12.38 -15.28 -12.06
N HIS A 187 11.63 -14.57 -12.91
CA HIS A 187 12.05 -13.28 -13.45
C HIS A 187 12.53 -12.48 -12.26
N ASP A 188 13.82 -12.18 -12.26
CA ASP A 188 14.45 -11.43 -11.18
C ASP A 188 13.95 -9.99 -11.27
N TRP A 189 12.78 -9.76 -10.68
CA TRP A 189 12.07 -8.48 -10.70
C TRP A 189 12.93 -7.35 -10.12
N GLN A 190 13.94 -7.68 -9.31
CA GLN A 190 14.90 -6.73 -8.77
C GLN A 190 15.69 -6.01 -9.88
N ASN A 191 15.84 -6.63 -11.06
CA ASN A 191 16.57 -6.05 -12.18
C ASN A 191 15.74 -5.13 -13.09
N THR A 192 14.43 -5.00 -12.86
CA THR A 192 13.55 -4.17 -13.72
C THR A 192 13.95 -2.69 -13.71
N GLN A 193 14.57 -2.21 -12.62
CA GLN A 193 15.01 -0.81 -12.49
C GLN A 193 16.07 -0.39 -13.52
N GLN A 194 16.75 -1.34 -14.16
CA GLN A 194 17.74 -1.06 -15.21
C GLN A 194 17.14 -1.10 -16.63
N MET A 195 15.84 -1.40 -16.75
CA MET A 195 15.18 -1.58 -18.04
C MET A 195 14.72 -0.25 -18.63
N TYR A 196 14.94 -0.08 -19.92
CA TYR A 196 14.41 1.02 -20.74
C TYR A 196 13.37 0.44 -21.71
N PRO A 197 12.10 0.33 -21.28
CA PRO A 197 11.08 -0.25 -22.13
C PRO A 197 10.86 0.60 -23.39
N THR A 198 10.62 -0.09 -24.51
CA THR A 198 10.38 0.52 -25.82
C THR A 198 8.92 0.42 -26.26
N HIS A 199 8.13 -0.41 -25.57
CA HIS A 199 6.73 -0.67 -25.90
C HIS A 199 5.88 -0.70 -24.62
N TRP A 200 4.65 -0.19 -24.74
CA TRP A 200 3.59 -0.40 -23.77
C TRP A 200 3.18 -1.87 -23.74
N TRP A 201 2.51 -2.29 -22.66
CA TRP A 201 2.13 -3.70 -22.49
C TRP A 201 1.22 -4.26 -23.59
N ASP A 202 0.45 -3.41 -24.27
CA ASP A 202 -0.39 -3.75 -25.42
C ASP A 202 0.39 -3.83 -26.75
N GLY A 203 1.69 -3.57 -26.73
CA GLY A 203 2.59 -3.62 -27.89
C GLY A 203 2.70 -2.31 -28.66
N GLN A 204 2.04 -1.22 -28.26
CA GLN A 204 2.25 0.08 -28.90
C GLN A 204 3.65 0.63 -28.55
N PRO A 205 4.38 1.24 -29.51
CA PRO A 205 5.69 1.81 -29.24
C PRO A 205 5.59 3.05 -28.33
N ILE A 206 6.61 3.25 -27.49
CA ILE A 206 6.75 4.46 -26.67
C ILE A 206 7.43 5.53 -27.53
N LEU A 207 6.62 6.38 -28.17
CA LEU A 207 7.06 7.33 -29.21
C LEU A 207 8.11 8.35 -28.74
N HIS A 208 8.08 8.79 -27.46
CA HIS A 208 9.02 9.78 -26.96
C HIS A 208 10.47 9.28 -26.99
N TYR A 209 10.69 8.00 -26.73
CA TYR A 209 12.03 7.39 -26.76
C TYR A 209 12.62 7.39 -28.17
N GLN A 210 11.79 7.19 -29.20
CA GLN A 210 12.26 7.31 -30.58
C GLN A 210 12.76 8.71 -30.87
N GLN A 211 12.02 9.73 -30.42
CA GLN A 211 12.42 11.12 -30.62
C GLN A 211 13.66 11.52 -29.80
N GLU A 212 13.80 11.06 -28.56
CA GLU A 212 15.01 11.31 -27.76
C GLU A 212 16.24 10.60 -28.36
N GLN A 213 16.09 9.34 -28.77
CA GLN A 213 17.17 8.62 -29.47
C GLN A 213 17.54 9.28 -30.80
N GLU A 214 16.56 9.80 -31.55
CA GLU A 214 16.82 10.56 -32.77
C GLU A 214 17.53 11.88 -32.47
N GLN A 215 17.16 12.59 -31.41
CA GLN A 215 17.83 13.83 -30.98
C GLN A 215 19.26 13.57 -30.47
N GLU A 216 19.47 12.53 -29.67
CA GLU A 216 20.80 12.12 -29.20
C GLU A 216 21.69 11.71 -30.39
N GLN A 217 21.14 10.96 -31.35
CA GLN A 217 21.85 10.63 -32.60
C GLN A 217 22.18 11.87 -33.42
N GLN A 218 21.26 12.83 -33.53
CA GLN A 218 21.51 14.11 -34.22
C GLN A 218 22.58 14.94 -33.51
N GLN A 219 22.58 15.01 -32.18
CA GLN A 219 23.62 15.72 -31.41
C GLN A 219 24.98 15.03 -31.55
N HIS A 220 25.02 13.70 -31.48
CA HIS A 220 26.26 12.95 -31.67
C HIS A 220 26.81 13.10 -33.10
N GLN A 221 25.92 13.12 -34.10
CA GLN A 221 26.28 13.38 -35.48
C GLN A 221 26.85 14.81 -35.64
N GLN A 222 26.21 15.82 -35.06
CA GLN A 222 26.71 17.19 -35.06
C GLN A 222 28.10 17.30 -34.41
N GLN A 223 28.30 16.68 -33.24
CA GLN A 223 29.62 16.66 -32.57
C GLN A 223 30.69 15.96 -33.42
N THR A 224 30.32 14.89 -34.13
CA THR A 224 31.25 14.18 -35.02
C THR A 224 31.62 15.03 -36.24
N GLU A 225 30.64 15.74 -36.82
CA GLU A 225 30.86 16.66 -37.94
C GLU A 225 31.74 17.86 -37.53
N GLU A 226 31.54 18.41 -36.33
CA GLU A 226 32.37 19.48 -35.77
C GLU A 226 33.82 19.03 -35.58
N GLN A 227 34.05 17.85 -35.00
CA GLN A 227 35.39 17.28 -34.84
C GLN A 227 36.08 17.01 -36.19
N GLN A 228 35.33 16.56 -37.20
CA GLN A 228 35.88 16.33 -38.53
C GLN A 228 36.24 17.64 -39.24
N GLN A 229 35.44 18.70 -39.05
CA GLN A 229 35.77 20.04 -39.56
C GLN A 229 37.01 20.63 -38.88
N GLU A 230 37.19 20.40 -37.58
CA GLU A 230 38.37 20.84 -36.85
C GLU A 230 39.64 20.12 -37.33
N CYS A 231 39.58 18.80 -37.51
CA CYS A 231 40.70 18.02 -38.07
C CYS A 231 41.06 18.45 -39.51
N ASN A 232 40.06 18.79 -40.33
CA ASN A 232 40.30 19.30 -41.67
C ASN A 232 40.92 20.71 -41.69
N LYS A 233 40.61 21.55 -40.69
CA LYS A 233 41.24 22.87 -40.54
C LYS A 233 42.72 22.74 -40.16
N GLU A 234 43.07 21.83 -39.26
CA GLU A 234 44.46 21.57 -38.88
C GLU A 234 45.28 21.08 -40.08
N GLN A 235 44.70 20.24 -40.95
CA GLN A 235 45.38 19.77 -42.17
C GLN A 235 45.59 20.88 -43.22
N GLN A 236 44.79 21.95 -43.20
CA GLN A 236 44.96 23.08 -44.14
C GLN A 236 45.99 24.12 -43.66
N THR A 237 46.35 24.13 -42.37
CA THR A 237 47.31 25.11 -41.83
C THR A 237 48.79 24.75 -42.04
N ASP A 238 49.11 23.51 -42.39
CA ASP A 238 50.51 23.08 -42.54
C ASP A 238 51.13 23.39 -43.92
N ASP A 239 50.34 23.73 -44.94
CA ASP A 239 50.84 24.00 -46.30
C ASP A 239 51.18 25.48 -46.59
N THR A 240 51.08 26.39 -45.61
CA THR A 240 51.34 27.83 -45.82
C THR A 240 52.47 28.40 -44.96
N THR A 241 53.56 27.65 -44.77
CA THR A 241 54.80 28.19 -44.18
C THR A 241 56.00 27.98 -45.09
N THR A 242 56.14 28.84 -46.11
CA THR A 242 57.44 29.11 -46.73
C THR A 242 57.65 30.61 -46.92
N ALA A 243 58.72 31.10 -46.29
CA ALA A 243 59.40 32.39 -46.46
C ALA A 243 58.73 33.66 -45.89
N THR A 244 59.25 34.21 -44.79
CA THR A 244 60.19 35.37 -44.78
C THR A 244 60.70 35.70 -43.37
N ALA A 245 61.94 36.19 -43.31
CA ALA A 245 62.74 36.48 -42.12
C ALA A 245 62.45 37.87 -41.50
N PRO A 246 62.99 38.20 -40.30
CA PRO A 246 62.48 39.27 -39.46
C PRO A 246 63.26 40.59 -39.61
N THR A 247 62.55 41.71 -39.49
CA THR A 247 63.16 43.01 -39.15
C THR A 247 62.29 43.80 -38.18
N SER A 248 62.98 44.27 -37.14
CA SER A 248 62.58 45.17 -36.08
C SER A 248 62.05 46.52 -36.56
N SER A 249 61.05 47.10 -35.87
CA SER A 249 61.16 48.45 -35.29
C SER A 249 59.88 48.88 -34.56
N SER A 250 60.11 49.64 -33.50
CA SER A 250 59.16 50.40 -32.68
C SER A 250 58.28 51.35 -33.48
N SER A 251 57.02 51.52 -33.09
CA SER A 251 56.43 52.87 -32.85
C SER A 251 55.00 52.79 -32.32
N THR A 252 54.78 53.62 -31.32
CA THR A 252 53.52 54.04 -30.71
C THR A 252 52.64 54.75 -31.74
N THR A 253 51.38 54.32 -31.95
CA THR A 253 50.34 55.21 -32.51
C THR A 253 48.93 54.77 -32.10
N THR A 254 48.32 55.60 -31.27
CA THR A 254 46.89 55.68 -31.00
C THR A 254 46.10 55.87 -32.29
N THR A 255 45.14 55.00 -32.59
CA THR A 255 44.13 55.23 -33.64
C THR A 255 42.74 54.81 -33.16
N MET A 256 41.79 55.68 -33.46
CA MET A 256 40.39 55.62 -33.05
C MET A 256 39.64 54.47 -33.75
N PHE A 257 38.80 53.80 -32.97
CA PHE A 257 37.78 52.88 -33.46
C PHE A 257 36.76 53.61 -34.37
N PRO A 258 36.43 53.11 -35.56
CA PRO A 258 35.18 53.45 -36.21
C PRO A 258 34.02 52.66 -35.58
N PRO A 259 32.81 53.25 -35.50
CA PRO A 259 31.64 52.56 -34.95
C PRO A 259 31.18 51.44 -35.88
N SER A 260 30.89 50.28 -35.28
CA SER A 260 30.26 49.14 -35.93
C SER A 260 28.92 49.55 -36.58
N PRO A 261 28.58 49.03 -37.77
CA PRO A 261 27.25 49.22 -38.35
C PRO A 261 26.19 48.50 -37.48
N PRO A 262 24.98 49.05 -37.39
CA PRO A 262 23.88 48.41 -36.66
C PRO A 262 23.51 47.07 -37.33
N PRO A 263 23.11 46.06 -36.54
CA PRO A 263 22.67 44.78 -37.09
C PRO A 263 21.44 45.02 -37.97
N SER A 264 21.54 44.60 -39.23
CA SER A 264 20.42 44.53 -40.16
C SER A 264 19.35 43.59 -39.59
N SER A 265 18.14 44.11 -39.52
CA SER A 265 16.92 43.38 -39.18
C SER A 265 16.70 42.23 -40.18
N SER A 266 17.19 41.04 -39.88
CA SER A 266 16.72 39.81 -40.49
C SER A 266 15.34 39.51 -39.91
N SER A 267 14.32 39.58 -40.76
CA SER A 267 12.99 39.10 -40.44
C SER A 267 13.08 37.64 -39.98
N PRO A 268 12.38 37.24 -38.90
CA PRO A 268 12.34 35.84 -38.49
C PRO A 268 11.78 35.01 -39.67
N PRO A 269 12.34 33.82 -39.94
CA PRO A 269 11.77 32.93 -40.95
C PRO A 269 10.31 32.65 -40.60
N PRO A 270 9.42 32.51 -41.60
CA PRO A 270 8.02 32.20 -41.35
C PRO A 270 7.96 30.94 -40.50
N SER A 271 7.38 31.06 -39.30
CA SER A 271 7.10 29.95 -38.40
C SER A 271 6.32 28.90 -39.18
N SER A 272 7.01 27.83 -39.60
CA SER A 272 6.39 26.69 -40.26
C SER A 272 5.47 26.04 -39.24
N SER A 273 4.19 26.38 -39.29
CA SER A 273 3.14 25.72 -38.55
C SER A 273 3.03 24.28 -39.09
N SER A 274 3.84 23.39 -38.53
CA SER A 274 3.71 21.96 -38.75
C SER A 274 2.25 21.60 -38.44
N PRO A 275 1.55 20.90 -39.35
CA PRO A 275 0.18 20.48 -39.10
C PRO A 275 0.15 19.67 -37.79
N PRO A 276 -0.84 19.88 -36.91
CA PRO A 276 -0.92 19.12 -35.68
C PRO A 276 -0.96 17.62 -36.03
N PRO A 277 -0.11 16.78 -35.41
CA PRO A 277 -0.04 15.36 -35.73
C PRO A 277 -1.42 14.73 -35.57
N SER A 278 -2.02 14.31 -36.68
CA SER A 278 -3.41 13.85 -36.77
C SER A 278 -3.61 12.38 -36.36
N SER A 279 -2.71 11.82 -35.55
CA SER A 279 -2.85 10.46 -35.03
C SER A 279 -3.39 10.53 -33.61
N SER A 280 -4.72 10.54 -33.46
CA SER A 280 -5.41 10.36 -32.18
C SER A 280 -5.27 8.92 -31.70
N SER A 281 -4.06 8.47 -31.40
CA SER A 281 -3.85 7.19 -30.72
C SER A 281 -4.45 7.32 -29.32
N SER A 282 -5.48 6.53 -29.02
CA SER A 282 -5.97 6.39 -27.66
C SER A 282 -4.82 5.94 -26.76
N PRO A 283 -4.69 6.45 -25.52
CA PRO A 283 -3.68 5.96 -24.60
C PRO A 283 -3.82 4.44 -24.43
N PRO A 284 -2.70 3.71 -24.28
CA PRO A 284 -2.74 2.33 -23.85
C PRO A 284 -3.56 2.20 -22.57
N PRO A 285 -4.39 1.16 -22.43
CA PRO A 285 -5.20 0.97 -21.23
C PRO A 285 -4.31 0.83 -20.00
N LEU A 286 -4.70 1.44 -18.87
CA LEU A 286 -4.04 1.18 -17.60
C LEU A 286 -4.35 -0.24 -17.12
N TYR A 287 -3.41 -0.85 -16.40
CA TYR A 287 -3.56 -2.18 -15.84
C TYR A 287 -3.84 -2.12 -14.33
N THR A 288 -5.06 -2.45 -13.94
CA THR A 288 -5.54 -2.42 -12.54
C THR A 288 -5.78 -3.82 -11.96
N GLY A 289 -5.54 -4.87 -12.75
CA GLY A 289 -5.72 -6.25 -12.32
C GLY A 289 -4.67 -6.74 -11.31
N TRP A 290 -4.91 -7.96 -10.81
CA TRP A 290 -4.05 -8.63 -9.82
C TRP A 290 -2.78 -9.24 -10.43
N LYS A 291 -2.91 -9.95 -11.55
CA LYS A 291 -1.80 -10.71 -12.17
C LYS A 291 -1.19 -9.93 -13.30
N TRP A 292 0.02 -9.42 -13.12
CA TRP A 292 0.72 -8.65 -14.15
C TRP A 292 0.65 -9.36 -15.51
N PRO A 293 0.45 -8.62 -16.62
CA PRO A 293 0.53 -9.20 -17.95
C PRO A 293 1.87 -9.92 -18.13
N ILE A 294 1.85 -11.04 -18.87
CA ILE A 294 3.04 -11.86 -19.10
C ILE A 294 4.14 -10.99 -19.73
N ASN A 295 5.36 -11.11 -19.22
CA ASN A 295 6.52 -10.32 -19.67
C ASN A 295 6.29 -8.80 -19.63
N CYS A 296 5.51 -8.30 -18.67
CA CYS A 296 5.33 -6.87 -18.45
C CYS A 296 5.64 -6.49 -17.00
N CYS A 297 5.92 -5.21 -16.77
CA CYS A 297 6.05 -4.64 -15.43
C CYS A 297 5.44 -3.23 -15.40
N PRO A 298 5.16 -2.66 -14.21
CA PRO A 298 4.78 -1.26 -14.09
C PRO A 298 5.88 -0.33 -14.61
N TYR A 299 5.51 0.75 -15.31
CA TYR A 299 6.43 1.81 -15.75
C TYR A 299 7.24 2.36 -14.56
N TYR A 300 6.58 2.52 -13.40
CA TYR A 300 7.19 2.97 -12.15
C TYR A 300 8.32 2.04 -11.62
N ARG A 301 8.45 0.82 -12.14
CA ARG A 301 9.50 -0.14 -11.73
C ARG A 301 10.67 -0.22 -12.71
N THR A 302 10.70 0.63 -13.73
CA THR A 302 11.78 0.65 -14.72
C THR A 302 12.78 1.78 -14.45
N ALA A 303 13.77 1.94 -15.33
CA ALA A 303 14.68 3.08 -15.29
C ALA A 303 13.96 4.44 -15.38
N TYR A 304 12.68 4.44 -15.77
CA TYR A 304 11.86 5.63 -15.85
C TYR A 304 11.16 6.05 -14.55
N LYS A 305 11.39 5.34 -13.43
CA LYS A 305 10.84 5.74 -12.12
C LYS A 305 11.07 7.23 -11.77
N PRO A 306 12.25 7.85 -12.02
CA PRO A 306 12.46 9.27 -11.75
C PRO A 306 11.50 10.21 -12.51
N ASN A 307 10.96 9.76 -13.65
CA ASN A 307 10.04 10.53 -14.48
C ASN A 307 8.57 10.39 -14.05
N ALA A 308 8.27 9.59 -13.03
CA ALA A 308 6.91 9.29 -12.60
C ALA A 308 6.13 10.52 -12.13
N GLN A 309 6.77 11.48 -11.46
CA GLN A 309 6.14 12.74 -11.05
C GLN A 309 5.75 13.63 -12.25
N ARG A 310 6.36 13.40 -13.42
CA ARG A 310 6.12 14.15 -14.66
C ARG A 310 5.59 13.23 -15.76
N PHE A 311 4.93 12.13 -15.39
CA PHE A 311 4.58 11.04 -16.30
C PHE A 311 3.87 11.52 -17.56
N VAL A 312 2.84 12.35 -17.44
CA VAL A 312 2.06 12.90 -18.57
C VAL A 312 2.82 13.97 -19.36
N GLN A 313 3.86 14.58 -18.80
CA GLN A 313 4.75 15.45 -19.58
C GLN A 313 5.58 14.62 -20.56
N HIS A 314 6.09 13.48 -20.11
CA HIS A 314 6.82 12.52 -20.95
C HIS A 314 5.90 11.68 -21.83
N HIS A 315 4.66 11.43 -21.40
CA HIS A 315 3.67 10.63 -22.12
C HIS A 315 2.34 11.38 -22.27
N PRO A 316 2.28 12.41 -23.14
CA PRO A 316 1.09 13.26 -23.31
C PRO A 316 -0.19 12.51 -23.70
N ILE A 317 -0.06 11.29 -24.24
CA ILE A 317 -1.18 10.40 -24.58
C ILE A 317 -2.10 10.13 -23.37
N TYR A 318 -1.59 10.16 -22.14
CA TYR A 318 -2.37 9.97 -20.91
C TYR A 318 -3.01 11.25 -20.35
N ARG A 319 -2.78 12.43 -20.97
CA ARG A 319 -3.34 13.71 -20.49
C ARG A 319 -4.86 13.72 -20.34
N PRO A 320 -5.66 13.15 -21.27
CA PRO A 320 -7.10 13.09 -21.09
C PRO A 320 -7.53 12.31 -19.84
N LEU A 321 -6.75 11.30 -19.44
CA LEU A 321 -7.04 10.52 -18.24
C LEU A 321 -6.67 11.29 -16.96
N LEU A 322 -5.54 12.01 -16.96
CA LEU A 322 -5.19 12.92 -15.86
C LEU A 322 -6.27 13.98 -15.65
N GLN A 323 -6.76 14.61 -16.73
CA GLN A 323 -7.85 15.59 -16.67
C GLN A 323 -9.13 14.99 -16.07
N LYS A 324 -9.51 13.77 -16.46
CA LYS A 324 -10.65 13.07 -15.85
C LYS A 324 -10.46 12.85 -14.34
N CYS A 325 -9.25 12.59 -13.88
CA CYS A 325 -8.95 12.46 -12.45
C CYS A 325 -9.11 13.80 -11.74
N GLU A 326 -8.55 14.87 -12.31
CA GLU A 326 -8.67 16.23 -11.79
C GLU A 326 -10.14 16.69 -11.72
N GLU A 327 -10.92 16.41 -12.76
CA GLU A 327 -12.36 16.66 -12.82
C GLU A 327 -13.14 15.86 -11.78
N SER A 328 -12.81 14.57 -11.58
CA SER A 328 -13.44 13.73 -10.57
C SER A 328 -13.21 14.29 -9.16
N LEU A 329 -11.98 14.68 -8.87
CA LEU A 329 -11.60 15.17 -7.55
C LEU A 329 -12.10 16.60 -7.30
N SER A 330 -12.10 17.48 -8.31
CA SER A 330 -12.58 18.87 -8.17
C SER A 330 -14.06 18.96 -7.81
N LYS A 331 -14.89 17.98 -8.21
CA LYS A 331 -16.30 17.91 -7.80
C LYS A 331 -16.50 17.68 -6.30
N SER A 332 -15.48 17.15 -5.61
CA SER A 332 -15.56 16.82 -4.19
C SER A 332 -15.08 17.95 -3.27
N ILE A 333 -14.50 19.00 -3.84
CA ILE A 333 -13.66 19.96 -3.13
C ILE A 333 -14.45 21.22 -2.83
N THR A 334 -14.60 21.53 -1.55
CA THR A 334 -15.22 22.79 -1.10
C THR A 334 -14.26 23.68 -0.30
N ASN A 335 -13.09 23.20 0.12
CA ASN A 335 -12.02 23.98 0.80
C ASN A 335 -10.78 23.09 1.00
N HIS A 336 -9.59 23.69 0.96
CA HIS A 336 -8.18 23.21 1.08
C HIS A 336 -7.81 21.90 1.84
N GLN A 337 -8.71 21.16 2.47
CA GLN A 337 -8.50 19.82 3.06
C GLN A 337 -8.65 18.69 2.00
N ASP A 338 -8.18 18.95 0.77
CA ASP A 338 -8.68 18.38 -0.49
C ASP A 338 -7.92 17.14 -1.01
N HIS A 339 -7.29 16.40 -0.11
CA HIS A 339 -6.44 15.28 -0.50
C HIS A 339 -7.13 13.92 -0.32
N ILE A 340 -8.23 13.84 0.43
CA ILE A 340 -8.95 12.58 0.65
C ILE A 340 -9.79 12.19 -0.56
N LEU A 341 -9.72 10.92 -0.95
CA LEU A 341 -10.49 10.39 -2.07
C LEU A 341 -12.00 10.41 -1.79
N PRO A 342 -12.84 10.82 -2.76
CA PRO A 342 -14.30 10.79 -2.61
C PRO A 342 -14.82 9.38 -2.30
N ALA A 343 -14.20 8.35 -2.90
CA ALA A 343 -14.55 6.96 -2.65
C ALA A 343 -14.41 6.53 -1.19
N PHE A 344 -13.53 7.18 -0.44
CA PHE A 344 -13.36 6.89 0.98
C PHE A 344 -14.55 7.39 1.80
N TYR A 345 -15.02 8.62 1.57
CA TYR A 345 -16.19 9.15 2.28
C TYR A 345 -17.48 8.37 1.97
N GLU A 346 -17.68 8.00 0.71
CA GLU A 346 -18.79 7.13 0.28
C GLU A 346 -18.74 5.78 1.02
N THR A 347 -17.53 5.26 1.24
CA THR A 347 -17.34 4.02 2.02
C THR A 347 -17.69 4.23 3.49
N LEU A 348 -17.30 5.35 4.11
CA LEU A 348 -17.70 5.66 5.49
C LEU A 348 -19.22 5.72 5.63
N GLN A 349 -19.89 6.44 4.72
CA GLN A 349 -21.35 6.53 4.71
C GLN A 349 -22.00 5.16 4.57
N TYR A 350 -21.52 4.34 3.63
CA TYR A 350 -22.01 2.98 3.43
C TYR A 350 -21.86 2.12 4.69
N LEU A 351 -20.68 2.13 5.34
CA LEU A 351 -20.44 1.36 6.57
C LEU A 351 -21.36 1.79 7.71
N ILE A 352 -21.57 3.10 7.88
CA ILE A 352 -22.52 3.64 8.87
C ILE A 352 -23.93 3.11 8.60
N GLN A 353 -24.39 3.18 7.35
CA GLN A 353 -25.72 2.69 6.95
C GLN A 353 -25.87 1.19 7.23
N GLN A 354 -24.88 0.37 6.87
CA GLN A 354 -24.91 -1.08 7.12
C GLN A 354 -24.95 -1.42 8.62
N ASN A 355 -24.31 -0.61 9.46
CA ASN A 355 -24.33 -0.81 10.91
C ASN A 355 -25.63 -0.31 11.56
N GLN A 356 -26.22 0.78 11.07
CA GLN A 356 -27.46 1.35 11.62
C GLN A 356 -28.72 0.63 11.14
N GLN A 357 -28.70 0.05 9.94
CA GLN A 357 -29.83 -0.69 9.36
C GLN A 357 -29.96 -2.09 9.97
N GLN A 358 -31.04 -2.80 9.60
CA GLN A 358 -31.44 -4.10 10.16
C GLN A 358 -30.37 -5.21 10.10
N GLN A 359 -29.28 -5.03 9.34
CA GLN A 359 -28.19 -6.01 9.29
C GLN A 359 -27.28 -5.96 10.54
N ASN A 360 -27.28 -4.86 11.30
CA ASN A 360 -26.44 -4.66 12.49
C ASN A 360 -25.01 -5.19 12.24
N GLN A 361 -24.42 -4.80 11.11
CA GLN A 361 -23.15 -5.32 10.62
C GLN A 361 -22.03 -4.48 11.25
N PRO A 362 -21.35 -4.98 12.29
CA PRO A 362 -20.38 -4.18 13.00
C PRO A 362 -19.11 -4.03 12.17
N PHE A 363 -18.44 -2.89 12.32
CA PHE A 363 -17.17 -2.63 11.68
C PHE A 363 -16.19 -1.87 12.57
N THR A 364 -14.92 -2.00 12.24
CA THR A 364 -13.80 -1.23 12.77
C THR A 364 -12.98 -0.71 11.60
N ILE A 365 -12.66 0.58 11.61
CA ILE A 365 -11.75 1.21 10.65
C ILE A 365 -10.37 1.36 11.30
N ILE A 366 -9.32 0.96 10.61
CA ILE A 366 -7.95 1.02 11.08
C ILE A 366 -7.15 1.82 10.05
N PHE A 367 -6.74 3.05 10.39
CA PHE A 367 -5.79 3.78 9.55
C PHE A 367 -4.38 3.30 9.83
N ARG A 368 -3.60 3.11 8.76
CA ARG A 368 -2.21 2.67 8.78
C ARG A 368 -1.38 3.68 8.00
N THR A 369 -0.25 4.11 8.55
CA THR A 369 0.73 4.91 7.82
C THR A 369 2.12 4.69 8.40
N PHE A 370 3.15 4.95 7.62
CA PHE A 370 4.51 5.13 8.15
C PHE A 370 4.85 6.61 8.39
N GLY A 371 4.06 7.53 7.82
CA GLY A 371 4.26 8.97 7.86
C GLY A 371 3.59 9.66 9.06
N SER A 372 3.51 10.99 8.98
CA SER A 372 2.91 11.87 10.00
C SER A 372 1.43 12.19 9.76
N ASP A 373 0.84 11.64 8.71
CA ASP A 373 -0.50 11.99 8.20
C ASP A 373 -1.66 11.59 9.14
N LEU A 374 -1.35 10.87 10.22
CA LEU A 374 -2.33 10.25 11.08
C LEU A 374 -3.18 11.25 11.88
N GLU A 375 -2.58 12.34 12.37
CA GLU A 375 -3.31 13.39 13.09
C GLU A 375 -4.23 14.19 12.17
N GLU A 376 -3.77 14.50 10.96
CA GLU A 376 -4.59 15.14 9.94
C GLU A 376 -5.79 14.25 9.58
N MET A 377 -5.53 12.96 9.32
CA MET A 377 -6.60 11.99 9.06
C MET A 377 -7.60 11.91 10.21
N ALA A 378 -7.14 11.91 11.46
CA ALA A 378 -8.00 11.90 12.63
C ALA A 378 -8.92 13.14 12.69
N ASN A 379 -8.38 14.32 12.36
CA ASN A 379 -9.15 15.56 12.29
C ASN A 379 -10.19 15.51 11.16
N VAL A 380 -9.79 15.09 9.96
CA VAL A 380 -10.66 15.03 8.78
C VAL A 380 -11.84 14.07 9.02
N VAL A 381 -11.56 12.86 9.50
CA VAL A 381 -12.61 11.86 9.76
C VAL A 381 -13.50 12.26 10.92
N SER A 382 -12.93 12.88 11.97
CA SER A 382 -13.73 13.43 13.07
C SER A 382 -14.66 14.55 12.61
N ASN A 383 -14.21 15.42 11.70
CA ASN A 383 -15.06 16.46 11.11
C ASN A 383 -16.20 15.85 10.28
N PHE A 384 -15.91 14.83 9.47
CA PHE A 384 -16.95 14.05 8.77
C PHE A 384 -17.96 13.45 9.75
N ALA A 385 -17.49 12.76 10.79
CA ALA A 385 -18.33 12.12 11.80
C ALA A 385 -19.19 13.10 12.61
N GLN A 386 -18.80 14.38 12.67
CA GLN A 386 -19.54 15.45 13.35
C GLN A 386 -20.50 16.22 12.42
N GLY A 387 -20.62 15.83 11.14
CA GLY A 387 -21.43 16.55 10.15
C GLY A 387 -20.85 17.90 9.75
N LYS A 388 -19.53 18.11 9.95
CA LYS A 388 -18.82 19.33 9.54
C LYS A 388 -18.30 19.25 8.11
N HIS A 389 -18.33 18.08 7.49
CA HIS A 389 -17.96 17.93 6.08
C HIS A 389 -19.04 18.53 5.18
N PRO A 390 -18.72 19.49 4.27
CA PRO A 390 -19.74 20.23 3.52
C PRO A 390 -20.69 19.37 2.68
N GLN A 391 -20.16 18.31 2.04
CA GLN A 391 -20.97 17.38 1.23
C GLN A 391 -21.71 16.31 2.05
N TYR A 392 -21.33 16.10 3.32
CA TYR A 392 -21.88 15.05 4.19
C TYR A 392 -22.40 15.64 5.51
N ALA A 393 -22.90 16.87 5.49
CA ALA A 393 -23.37 17.57 6.69
C ALA A 393 -24.56 16.86 7.38
N HIS A 394 -25.28 16.02 6.63
CA HIS A 394 -26.37 15.18 7.13
C HIS A 394 -25.87 13.94 7.90
N ILE A 395 -24.60 13.58 7.77
CA ILE A 395 -24.00 12.43 8.47
C ILE A 395 -23.51 12.90 9.84
N GLN A 396 -24.07 12.33 10.90
CA GLN A 396 -23.55 12.47 12.25
C GLN A 396 -23.41 11.08 12.86
N TYR A 397 -22.19 10.68 13.17
CA TYR A 397 -21.89 9.36 13.69
C TYR A 397 -20.75 9.42 14.71
N PRO A 398 -21.06 9.81 15.98
CA PRO A 398 -20.06 9.99 17.03
C PRO A 398 -19.07 8.83 17.23
N PRO A 399 -19.44 7.55 17.04
CA PRO A 399 -18.48 6.44 17.15
C PRO A 399 -17.30 6.48 16.17
N LEU A 400 -17.38 7.28 15.08
CA LEU A 400 -16.27 7.49 14.14
C LEU A 400 -15.42 8.72 14.45
N ILE A 401 -15.68 9.45 15.53
CA ILE A 401 -14.74 10.47 16.01
C ILE A 401 -13.46 9.75 16.45
N LEU A 402 -12.32 10.13 15.87
CA LEU A 402 -11.02 9.53 16.13
C LEU A 402 -10.20 10.44 17.06
N PRO A 403 -10.27 10.26 18.39
CA PRO A 403 -9.47 11.03 19.32
C PRO A 403 -7.99 10.60 19.29
N THR A 404 -7.10 11.48 19.73
CA THR A 404 -5.66 11.19 19.85
C THR A 404 -5.33 10.01 20.77
N THR A 405 -6.22 9.67 21.71
CA THR A 405 -6.09 8.49 22.59
C THR A 405 -6.34 7.15 21.88
N GLN A 406 -6.82 7.19 20.63
CA GLN A 406 -6.99 6.03 19.76
C GLN A 406 -5.99 6.04 18.58
N LEU A 407 -4.94 6.86 18.70
CA LEU A 407 -3.78 6.83 17.83
C LEU A 407 -2.67 6.04 18.54
N TYR A 408 -2.03 5.16 17.80
CA TYR A 408 -1.00 4.26 18.31
C TYR A 408 0.26 4.29 17.46
N GLN A 409 1.39 3.95 18.08
CA GLN A 409 2.65 3.65 17.41
C GLN A 409 2.83 2.12 17.39
N GLY A 410 2.88 1.53 16.19
CA GLY A 410 3.14 0.11 15.98
C GLY A 410 4.63 -0.19 15.95
N ARG A 411 5.10 -1.12 16.78
CA ARG A 411 6.52 -1.50 16.89
C ARG A 411 6.69 -3.01 16.92
N TRP A 412 7.76 -3.49 16.30
CA TRP A 412 8.23 -4.87 16.50
C TRP A 412 9.24 -4.88 17.66
N LYS A 413 9.14 -5.89 18.51
CA LYS A 413 10.11 -6.16 19.58
C LYS A 413 10.52 -7.61 19.54
N THR A 414 11.82 -7.84 19.66
CA THR A 414 12.34 -9.18 19.93
C THR A 414 12.22 -9.46 21.43
N LYS A 415 11.45 -10.48 21.80
CA LYS A 415 11.41 -11.01 23.16
C LYS A 415 12.31 -12.23 23.24
N SER A 416 13.26 -12.21 24.18
CA SER A 416 14.05 -13.38 24.52
C SER A 416 13.18 -14.37 25.28
N THR A 417 12.84 -15.49 24.66
CA THR A 417 12.09 -16.56 25.32
C THR A 417 13.09 -17.51 25.98
N SER A 418 13.35 -17.33 27.27
CA SER A 418 14.12 -18.29 28.07
C SER A 418 13.21 -19.46 28.47
N THR A 419 12.96 -20.39 27.54
CA THR A 419 12.35 -21.67 27.90
C THR A 419 13.38 -22.53 28.62
N ARG A 420 13.32 -22.52 29.96
CA ARG A 420 14.09 -23.46 30.77
C ARG A 420 13.41 -24.82 30.65
N THR A 421 13.87 -25.64 29.71
CA THR A 421 13.45 -27.04 29.60
C THR A 421 13.91 -27.74 30.87
N LYS A 422 13.04 -27.87 31.87
CA LYS A 422 13.31 -28.75 33.01
C LYS A 422 13.29 -30.17 32.47
N HIS A 423 14.46 -30.69 32.10
CA HIS A 423 14.61 -32.13 31.99
C HIS A 423 14.35 -32.72 33.37
N ASN A 424 13.16 -33.31 33.55
CA ASN A 424 12.88 -34.19 34.68
C ASN A 424 13.75 -35.45 34.49
N VAL A 425 15.03 -35.36 34.86
CA VAL A 425 15.89 -36.54 35.01
C VAL A 425 15.62 -37.09 36.40
N ASP A 426 14.63 -37.97 36.52
CA ASP A 426 14.36 -38.76 37.73
C ASP A 426 15.36 -39.92 37.91
N ASN A 427 16.58 -39.83 37.35
CA ASN A 427 17.58 -40.89 37.47
C ASN A 427 18.71 -40.47 38.40
N ASN A 428 18.70 -41.07 39.59
CA ASN A 428 19.70 -41.01 40.67
C ASN A 428 21.09 -41.58 40.29
N ASN A 429 21.63 -41.27 39.12
CA ASN A 429 23.02 -41.59 38.83
C ASN A 429 23.82 -40.30 38.88
N ASP A 430 24.43 -40.11 40.05
CA ASP A 430 25.53 -39.18 40.28
C ASP A 430 26.64 -39.41 39.24
N ASP A 431 27.28 -38.31 38.86
CA ASP A 431 28.48 -38.19 38.02
C ASP A 431 28.24 -38.28 36.50
N ASP A 432 28.02 -37.13 35.85
CA ASP A 432 28.89 -36.65 34.76
C ASP A 432 28.44 -35.24 34.29
N ASP A 433 29.42 -34.40 33.93
CA ASP A 433 29.30 -32.97 33.57
C ASP A 433 28.28 -32.69 32.44
N ASP A 434 27.06 -32.32 32.80
CA ASP A 434 26.01 -31.92 31.85
C ASP A 434 26.23 -30.49 31.33
N ASP A 435 26.59 -30.39 30.05
CA ASP A 435 26.71 -29.16 29.25
C ASP A 435 25.32 -28.55 28.99
N ASP A 436 24.88 -27.72 29.94
CA ASP A 436 23.62 -26.98 29.97
C ASP A 436 23.52 -25.99 28.79
N THR A 437 23.33 -26.50 27.57
CA THR A 437 23.23 -25.70 26.35
C THR A 437 21.89 -24.96 26.31
N GLN A 438 21.85 -23.76 26.87
CA GLN A 438 20.67 -22.88 26.79
C GLN A 438 20.49 -22.39 25.34
N GLN A 439 19.53 -22.95 24.62
CA GLN A 439 19.08 -22.37 23.35
C GLN A 439 18.21 -21.15 23.64
N GLN A 440 18.75 -19.96 23.40
CA GLN A 440 17.99 -18.71 23.47
C GLN A 440 17.18 -18.54 22.17
N GLY A 441 15.86 -18.70 22.26
CA GLY A 441 14.94 -18.34 21.18
C GLY A 441 14.66 -16.84 21.20
N GLU A 442 14.63 -16.23 20.02
CA GLU A 442 14.17 -14.86 19.80
C GLU A 442 12.78 -14.89 19.14
N GLU A 443 11.77 -14.33 19.81
CA GLU A 443 10.41 -14.23 19.30
C GLU A 443 10.10 -12.79 18.88
N LEU A 444 9.65 -12.58 17.64
CA LEU A 444 9.20 -11.26 17.18
C LEU A 444 7.75 -11.01 17.57
N GLN A 445 7.54 -10.05 18.46
CA GLN A 445 6.23 -9.65 18.93
C GLN A 445 5.89 -8.24 18.45
N TYR A 446 4.67 -8.05 17.92
CA TYR A 446 4.16 -6.72 17.59
C TYR A 446 3.52 -6.08 18.82
N GLU A 447 3.74 -4.79 19.00
CA GLU A 447 3.26 -4.00 20.13
C GLU A 447 2.65 -2.68 19.64
N LEU A 448 1.61 -2.24 20.34
CA LEU A 448 0.99 -0.93 20.16
C LEU A 448 1.30 -0.06 21.38
N TRP A 449 1.92 1.08 21.11
CA TRP A 449 2.25 2.11 22.10
C TRP A 449 1.34 3.32 21.89
N SER A 450 1.08 4.10 22.93
CA SER A 450 0.30 5.33 22.80
C SER A 450 1.03 6.33 21.90
N TYR A 451 0.35 6.86 20.90
CA TYR A 451 0.94 7.85 19.98
C TYR A 451 1.32 9.19 20.67
N PRO A 452 0.46 9.82 21.50
CA PRO A 452 0.84 11.04 22.20
C PRO A 452 1.85 10.82 23.35
N ASN A 453 2.07 9.57 23.77
CA ASN A 453 3.03 9.21 24.80
C ASN A 453 3.64 7.84 24.49
N GLU A 454 4.71 7.83 23.69
CA GLU A 454 5.33 6.63 23.15
C GLU A 454 5.98 5.69 24.19
N ASP A 455 5.96 6.06 25.48
CA ASP A 455 6.43 5.25 26.61
C ASP A 455 5.32 4.41 27.26
N VAL A 456 4.06 4.60 26.84
CA VAL A 456 2.92 3.84 27.37
C VAL A 456 2.55 2.71 26.43
N LEU A 457 2.88 1.48 26.82
CA LEU A 457 2.43 0.27 26.13
C LEU A 457 0.91 0.09 26.31
N ILE A 458 0.19 -0.06 25.19
CA ILE A 458 -1.27 -0.21 25.17
C ILE A 458 -1.68 -1.67 24.98
N ALA A 459 -1.01 -2.38 24.07
CA ALA A 459 -1.27 -3.78 23.80
C ALA A 459 -0.01 -4.47 23.27
N SER A 460 0.23 -5.70 23.68
CA SER A 460 1.42 -6.47 23.35
C SER A 460 1.04 -7.88 22.88
N GLY A 461 1.44 -8.23 21.65
CA GLY A 461 1.11 -9.51 21.04
C GLY A 461 -0.28 -9.55 20.39
N ASP A 462 -0.53 -10.59 19.61
CA ASP A 462 -1.68 -10.65 18.71
C ASP A 462 -3.03 -10.66 19.44
N GLU A 463 -3.12 -11.34 20.59
CA GLU A 463 -4.38 -11.46 21.34
C GLU A 463 -4.84 -10.11 21.92
N GLU A 464 -3.96 -9.41 22.64
CA GLU A 464 -4.28 -8.11 23.24
C GLU A 464 -4.59 -7.06 22.17
N ILE A 465 -3.85 -7.10 21.04
CA ILE A 465 -4.07 -6.19 19.92
C ILE A 465 -5.41 -6.48 19.26
N LEU A 466 -5.74 -7.74 18.99
CA LEU A 466 -7.04 -8.12 18.43
C LEU A 466 -8.19 -7.68 19.33
N GLN A 467 -8.07 -7.91 20.65
CA GLN A 467 -9.06 -7.47 21.63
C GLN A 467 -9.22 -5.95 21.62
N LEU A 468 -8.13 -5.20 21.60
CA LEU A 468 -8.14 -3.75 21.49
C LEU A 468 -8.86 -3.31 20.21
N LEU A 469 -8.46 -3.81 19.04
CA LEU A 469 -9.04 -3.41 17.76
C LEU A 469 -10.54 -3.73 17.69
N GLN A 470 -10.96 -4.90 18.15
CA GLN A 470 -12.37 -5.31 18.16
C GLN A 470 -13.23 -4.46 19.11
N SER A 471 -12.63 -3.92 20.18
CA SER A 471 -13.32 -3.04 21.13
C SER A 471 -13.59 -1.62 20.60
N LYS A 472 -13.03 -1.26 19.44
CA LYS A 472 -13.12 0.09 18.87
C LYS A 472 -13.89 0.10 17.56
N THR A 473 -14.44 1.26 17.20
CA THR A 473 -15.04 1.52 15.88
C THR A 473 -14.01 2.12 14.92
N ILE A 474 -13.03 2.87 15.43
CA ILE A 474 -12.00 3.51 14.63
C ILE A 474 -10.70 3.60 15.41
N VAL A 475 -9.56 3.37 14.75
CA VAL A 475 -8.23 3.54 15.34
C VAL A 475 -7.26 4.06 14.27
N GLY A 476 -6.18 4.69 14.71
CA GLY A 476 -5.05 5.03 13.86
C GLY A 476 -3.76 4.38 14.36
N ILE A 477 -2.93 3.87 13.45
CA ILE A 477 -1.65 3.24 13.78
C ILE A 477 -0.57 3.81 12.85
N ARG A 478 0.43 4.46 13.43
CA ARG A 478 1.68 4.80 12.74
C ARG A 478 2.67 3.66 12.95
N ASP A 479 3.02 2.96 11.89
CA ASP A 479 4.00 1.89 11.91
C ASP A 479 5.43 2.44 11.94
N ASP A 480 6.32 1.80 12.70
CA ASP A 480 7.71 2.24 12.86
C ASP A 480 8.57 1.81 11.66
N TYR A 481 8.50 2.57 10.56
CA TYR A 481 9.34 2.34 9.38
C TYR A 481 10.84 2.42 9.67
N PRO A 482 11.35 3.43 10.43
CA PRO A 482 12.77 3.49 10.78
C PRO A 482 13.26 2.23 11.49
N HIS A 483 12.53 1.76 12.51
CA HIS A 483 12.87 0.52 13.20
C HIS A 483 12.82 -0.66 12.24
N TRP A 484 11.77 -0.78 11.43
CA TRP A 484 11.62 -1.84 10.44
C TRP A 484 12.79 -1.89 9.45
N LYS A 485 13.18 -0.74 8.90
CA LYS A 485 14.27 -0.59 7.93
C LYS A 485 15.64 -0.86 8.57
N GLN A 486 15.88 -0.36 9.79
CA GLN A 486 17.15 -0.53 10.50
C GLN A 486 17.45 -2.00 10.79
N HIS A 487 16.45 -2.78 11.16
CA HIS A 487 16.60 -4.20 11.49
C HIS A 487 16.56 -5.12 10.26
N LYS A 488 16.49 -4.53 9.04
CA LYS A 488 16.40 -5.27 7.77
C LYS A 488 15.28 -6.29 7.78
N TYR A 489 14.17 -5.97 8.45
CA TYR A 489 13.01 -6.84 8.42
C TYR A 489 12.51 -6.97 6.99
N HIS A 490 11.95 -8.13 6.68
CA HIS A 490 11.40 -8.39 5.35
C HIS A 490 10.25 -7.41 5.06
N PRO A 491 10.01 -6.98 3.80
CA PRO A 491 8.87 -6.10 3.45
C PRO A 491 7.54 -6.61 4.01
N THR A 492 7.35 -7.93 4.00
CA THR A 492 6.15 -8.58 4.54
C THR A 492 6.07 -8.59 6.06
N ALA A 493 7.03 -7.99 6.76
CA ALA A 493 6.98 -7.74 8.21
C ALA A 493 6.44 -6.34 8.53
N GLY A 494 5.91 -5.61 7.53
CA GLY A 494 5.27 -4.32 7.74
C GLY A 494 3.91 -4.46 8.45
N LYS A 495 2.87 -3.86 7.89
CA LYS A 495 1.55 -3.67 8.51
C LYS A 495 0.88 -5.02 8.84
N PRO A 496 0.82 -5.50 10.09
CA PRO A 496 0.15 -6.76 10.41
C PRO A 496 -1.35 -6.72 10.14
N ILE A 497 -1.85 -7.83 9.59
CA ILE A 497 -3.25 -8.18 9.48
C ILE A 497 -3.48 -9.56 10.09
N TRP A 498 -4.60 -9.76 10.75
CA TRP A 498 -4.90 -11.00 11.46
C TRP A 498 -5.98 -11.79 10.73
N VAL A 499 -5.67 -13.04 10.39
CA VAL A 499 -6.59 -13.98 9.77
C VAL A 499 -6.94 -15.04 10.83
N PRO A 500 -8.16 -14.96 11.42
CA PRO A 500 -8.57 -15.92 12.43
C PRO A 500 -8.77 -17.30 11.81
N LEU A 501 -8.76 -18.32 12.66
CA LEU A 501 -9.19 -19.64 12.23
C LEU A 501 -10.71 -19.72 12.24
N TYR A 502 -11.26 -19.78 11.04
CA TYR A 502 -12.66 -20.06 10.83
C TYR A 502 -12.96 -21.55 11.07
N THR A 503 -12.89 -21.99 12.32
CA THR A 503 -13.32 -23.35 12.69
C THR A 503 -14.84 -23.41 12.75
N ASN A 504 -15.41 -24.49 12.22
CA ASN A 504 -16.85 -24.75 12.14
C ASN A 504 -17.49 -25.08 13.51
N ASN A 505 -16.85 -24.68 14.61
CA ASN A 505 -17.14 -25.14 15.96
C ASN A 505 -18.36 -24.44 16.60
N ASN A 506 -19.48 -24.42 15.88
CA ASN A 506 -20.79 -24.15 16.51
C ASN A 506 -21.13 -25.20 17.59
N SER A 507 -20.50 -26.38 17.57
CA SER A 507 -20.78 -27.43 18.57
C SER A 507 -20.04 -27.26 19.91
N ASN A 508 -18.93 -26.51 19.98
CA ASN A 508 -18.07 -26.48 21.17
C ASN A 508 -18.07 -25.15 21.95
N ASN A 509 -18.54 -24.04 21.38
CA ASN A 509 -18.61 -22.77 22.11
C ASN A 509 -19.61 -22.79 23.28
N ASN A 510 -20.60 -23.70 23.26
CA ASN A 510 -21.47 -23.92 24.42
C ASN A 510 -20.73 -24.54 25.62
N ASN A 511 -19.57 -25.18 25.44
CA ASN A 511 -18.84 -25.84 26.53
C ASN A 511 -17.72 -24.99 27.14
N LYS A 512 -17.12 -24.04 26.42
CA LYS A 512 -16.06 -23.17 26.97
C LYS A 512 -16.56 -22.03 27.87
N ILE A 513 -17.83 -21.64 27.75
CA ILE A 513 -18.44 -20.63 28.65
C ILE A 513 -18.76 -21.23 30.04
N ASN A 514 -18.86 -22.56 30.16
CA ASN A 514 -19.29 -23.23 31.40
C ASN A 514 -18.18 -23.49 32.44
N ASN A 515 -16.92 -23.13 32.18
CA ASN A 515 -15.79 -23.45 33.08
C ASN A 515 -15.29 -22.31 33.98
N ASN A 516 -15.99 -21.17 34.04
CA ASN A 516 -15.75 -20.19 35.11
C ASN A 516 -16.93 -20.16 36.08
N ASN A 517 -16.65 -20.44 37.35
CA ASN A 517 -17.56 -20.55 38.51
C ASN A 517 -18.34 -19.26 38.87
N ASP A 518 -18.58 -18.34 37.95
CA ASP A 518 -19.39 -17.14 38.18
C ASP A 518 -20.89 -17.45 38.05
N ILE A 519 -21.41 -18.22 39.00
CA ILE A 519 -22.80 -18.69 39.10
C ILE A 519 -23.83 -17.56 39.33
N ASN A 520 -23.44 -16.30 39.47
CA ASN A 520 -24.36 -15.22 39.88
C ASN A 520 -24.56 -14.05 38.89
N SER A 521 -24.10 -14.15 37.64
CA SER A 521 -24.50 -13.15 36.64
C SER A 521 -25.75 -13.60 35.88
N ASN A 522 -26.89 -12.95 36.13
CA ASN A 522 -28.10 -13.01 35.30
C ASN A 522 -27.77 -12.45 33.90
N LYS A 523 -27.01 -13.22 33.11
CA LYS A 523 -26.49 -12.77 31.82
C LYS A 523 -27.63 -12.79 30.81
N THR A 524 -28.12 -11.58 30.54
CA THR A 524 -28.95 -11.20 29.41
C THR A 524 -28.49 -11.92 28.13
N ALA A 525 -29.44 -12.26 27.25
CA ALA A 525 -29.21 -12.99 25.99
C ALA A 525 -27.86 -12.60 25.37
N SER A 526 -26.95 -13.58 25.29
CA SER A 526 -25.57 -13.36 24.85
C SER A 526 -25.57 -12.70 23.47
N GLU A 527 -24.93 -11.54 23.35
CA GLU A 527 -24.77 -10.85 22.07
C GLU A 527 -24.21 -11.82 21.01
N PRO A 528 -24.67 -11.71 19.75
CA PRO A 528 -24.19 -12.56 18.68
C PRO A 528 -22.67 -12.43 18.52
N TYR A 529 -21.98 -13.57 18.46
CA TYR A 529 -20.54 -13.61 18.22
C TYR A 529 -20.27 -13.37 16.73
N TYR A 530 -19.48 -12.34 16.42
CA TYR A 530 -19.08 -12.01 15.05
C TYR A 530 -17.63 -12.42 14.78
N TYR A 531 -17.39 -13.09 13.66
CA TYR A 531 -16.01 -13.42 13.25
C TYR A 531 -15.34 -12.20 12.64
N PRO A 532 -14.14 -11.78 13.11
CA PRO A 532 -13.45 -10.66 12.50
C PRO A 532 -12.98 -11.02 11.08
N HIS A 533 -13.29 -10.17 10.10
CA HIS A 533 -12.79 -10.26 8.74
C HIS A 533 -11.89 -9.06 8.49
N HIS A 534 -10.58 -9.27 8.58
CA HIS A 534 -9.57 -8.24 8.30
C HIS A 534 -9.39 -8.07 6.80
N ILE A 535 -9.50 -6.83 6.32
CA ILE A 535 -9.29 -6.44 4.92
C ILE A 535 -8.33 -5.26 4.91
N LEU A 536 -7.17 -5.39 4.27
CA LEU A 536 -6.20 -4.31 4.09
C LEU A 536 -6.23 -3.80 2.65
N PHE A 537 -6.49 -2.50 2.53
CA PHE A 537 -6.34 -1.70 1.33
C PHE A 537 -4.99 -1.00 1.35
N ASP A 538 -4.13 -1.30 0.38
CA ASP A 538 -2.80 -0.71 0.25
C ASP A 538 -2.38 -0.71 -1.23
N ASP A 539 -1.82 0.41 -1.71
CA ASP A 539 -1.40 0.59 -3.10
C ASP A 539 -0.07 -0.16 -3.40
N ASN A 540 0.71 -0.46 -2.37
CA ASN A 540 1.99 -1.18 -2.44
C ASN A 540 1.83 -2.71 -2.40
N ILE A 541 0.60 -3.24 -2.44
CA ILE A 541 0.37 -4.67 -2.65
C ILE A 541 0.53 -4.99 -4.13
N HIS A 542 1.68 -5.54 -4.51
CA HIS A 542 2.05 -5.76 -5.92
C HIS A 542 1.86 -7.18 -6.46
N ASN A 543 1.25 -8.08 -5.68
CA ASN A 543 1.09 -9.49 -6.05
C ASN A 543 2.43 -10.21 -6.35
N LEU A 544 3.52 -9.72 -5.74
CA LEU A 544 4.81 -10.38 -5.75
C LEU A 544 5.05 -10.97 -4.35
N PRO A 545 5.46 -12.26 -4.23
CA PRO A 545 5.59 -12.93 -2.93
C PRO A 545 6.47 -12.19 -1.91
N ASN A 546 7.45 -11.42 -2.38
CA ASN A 546 8.46 -10.77 -1.54
C ASN A 546 8.35 -9.23 -1.50
N ASP A 547 7.30 -8.67 -2.09
CA ASP A 547 7.18 -7.21 -2.32
C ASP A 547 5.97 -6.61 -1.61
N GLY A 548 5.24 -7.42 -0.84
CA GLY A 548 4.12 -6.94 -0.05
C GLY A 548 4.59 -6.28 1.24
N ILE A 549 3.99 -5.16 1.61
CA ILE A 549 4.23 -4.45 2.87
C ILE A 549 3.38 -4.98 4.05
N ALA A 550 2.51 -5.94 3.77
CA ALA A 550 1.58 -6.51 4.72
C ALA A 550 2.16 -7.78 5.38
N CYS A 551 1.97 -7.89 6.69
CA CYS A 551 2.28 -9.10 7.46
C CYS A 551 0.99 -9.88 7.73
N VAL A 552 0.82 -11.05 7.14
CA VAL A 552 -0.34 -11.90 7.46
C VAL A 552 -0.04 -12.76 8.68
N ARG A 553 -0.76 -12.50 9.77
CA ARG A 553 -0.74 -13.26 11.03
C ARG A 553 -1.89 -14.26 11.00
N GLN A 554 -1.60 -15.54 10.87
CA GLN A 554 -2.63 -16.58 10.86
C GLN A 554 -2.72 -17.21 12.25
N GLN A 555 -3.93 -17.29 12.79
CA GLN A 555 -4.14 -18.01 14.05
C GLN A 555 -3.79 -19.50 13.87
N GLN A 556 -3.06 -20.09 14.82
CA GLN A 556 -2.71 -21.50 14.76
C GLN A 556 -3.84 -22.38 15.28
N GLN A 557 -4.03 -23.54 14.65
CA GLN A 557 -4.87 -24.56 15.27
C GLN A 557 -4.02 -25.10 16.39
N GLN A 558 -4.40 -24.84 17.65
CA GLN A 558 -3.85 -25.58 18.78
C GLN A 558 -4.11 -27.05 18.50
N GLN A 559 -3.13 -27.73 17.90
CA GLN A 559 -3.21 -29.16 17.68
C GLN A 559 -3.42 -29.73 19.07
N GLN A 560 -4.53 -30.43 19.27
CA GLN A 560 -4.83 -31.07 20.54
C GLN A 560 -3.79 -32.19 20.73
N GLN A 561 -2.59 -31.83 21.18
CA GLN A 561 -1.48 -32.74 21.47
C GLN A 561 -1.81 -33.71 22.63
N GLN A 562 -3.02 -33.63 23.19
CA GLN A 562 -3.44 -34.38 24.38
C GLN A 562 -3.94 -35.81 24.13
N GLN A 563 -3.97 -36.33 22.89
CA GLN A 563 -4.49 -37.69 22.66
C GLN A 563 -3.62 -38.64 21.83
N GLN A 564 -2.39 -38.27 21.46
CA GLN A 564 -1.49 -39.28 20.88
C GLN A 564 -0.86 -40.14 21.99
N PRO A 565 -0.83 -41.48 21.85
CA PRO A 565 -0.19 -42.37 22.81
C PRO A 565 1.26 -41.95 23.08
N LYS A 566 1.64 -41.88 24.36
CA LYS A 566 2.98 -41.43 24.85
C LYS A 566 4.16 -42.12 24.15
N GLU A 567 3.97 -43.30 23.57
CA GLU A 567 5.04 -44.08 22.92
C GLU A 567 5.44 -43.56 21.52
N GLN A 568 4.61 -42.75 20.85
CA GLN A 568 4.96 -42.18 19.53
C GLN A 568 5.45 -40.72 19.62
N GLN A 569 5.21 -40.04 20.74
CA GLN A 569 5.63 -38.64 20.94
C GLN A 569 7.15 -38.48 21.06
N SER A 570 7.86 -39.47 21.61
CA SER A 570 9.31 -39.38 21.86
C SER A 570 10.19 -39.35 20.59
N GLN A 571 9.66 -39.69 19.41
CA GLN A 571 10.41 -39.60 18.15
C GLN A 571 10.10 -38.34 17.32
N GLN A 572 8.96 -37.66 17.55
CA GLN A 572 8.61 -36.40 16.87
C GLN A 572 9.03 -35.13 17.62
N ILE A 573 9.27 -35.22 18.94
CA ILE A 573 9.64 -34.07 19.77
C ILE A 573 11.03 -33.49 19.41
N LEU A 574 11.92 -34.27 18.78
CA LEU A 574 13.27 -33.81 18.42
C LEU A 574 13.33 -32.90 17.17
N SER A 575 12.24 -32.74 16.40
CA SER A 575 12.22 -31.85 15.23
C SER A 575 11.31 -30.61 15.33
N ASN A 576 10.48 -30.50 16.37
CA ASN A 576 9.46 -29.43 16.50
C ASN A 576 9.55 -28.61 17.80
N SER A 577 10.64 -28.67 18.57
CA SER A 577 10.76 -28.07 19.92
C SER A 577 10.91 -26.53 19.97
N GLN A 578 10.45 -25.79 18.97
CA GLN A 578 10.41 -24.31 18.96
C GLN A 578 8.98 -23.74 18.91
N GLU A 579 8.01 -24.41 19.52
CA GLU A 579 6.65 -23.85 19.68
C GLU A 579 6.66 -22.81 20.81
N THR A 580 6.77 -21.53 20.43
CA THR A 580 6.55 -20.38 21.31
C THR A 580 5.05 -20.26 21.62
N ASN A 581 4.72 -19.67 22.78
CA ASN A 581 3.35 -19.59 23.32
C ASN A 581 2.43 -18.59 22.59
N CYS A 582 2.78 -18.15 21.38
CA CYS A 582 1.91 -17.28 20.59
C CYS A 582 0.81 -18.10 19.92
N ASN A 583 -0.46 -17.74 20.13
CA ASN A 583 -1.61 -18.39 19.47
C ASN A 583 -1.67 -18.14 17.94
N HIS A 584 -0.71 -17.42 17.40
CA HIS A 584 -0.66 -17.00 16.01
C HIS A 584 0.74 -17.23 15.48
N ASP A 585 0.84 -18.00 14.41
CA ASP A 585 2.08 -18.09 13.67
C ASP A 585 2.20 -16.83 12.83
N VAL A 586 3.37 -16.23 12.91
CA VAL A 586 3.78 -15.43 11.78
C VAL A 586 4.10 -16.38 10.66
N VAL A 587 3.34 -16.27 9.59
CA VAL A 587 3.60 -16.99 8.35
C VAL A 587 4.81 -16.31 7.68
N TYR A 588 5.97 -16.33 8.35
CA TYR A 588 7.23 -15.75 7.87
C TYR A 588 8.06 -16.77 7.08
N ASN A 589 7.91 -18.07 7.32
CA ASN A 589 9.04 -18.98 7.08
C ASN A 589 8.95 -19.94 5.90
N THR A 590 7.95 -19.77 5.04
CA THR A 590 8.06 -20.16 3.63
C THR A 590 7.35 -19.08 2.84
N ALA A 591 7.56 -18.98 1.53
CA ALA A 591 6.65 -18.23 0.66
C ALA A 591 5.27 -18.93 0.65
N THR A 592 4.63 -19.04 1.82
CA THR A 592 3.25 -19.42 1.97
C THR A 592 2.51 -18.35 1.19
N ASP A 593 1.79 -18.84 0.20
CA ASP A 593 1.41 -18.08 -0.95
C ASP A 593 0.49 -16.92 -0.51
N CYS A 594 1.04 -15.72 -0.32
CA CYS A 594 0.26 -14.53 0.06
C CYS A 594 -0.89 -14.30 -0.95
N THR A 595 -0.79 -14.91 -2.14
CA THR A 595 -1.88 -14.92 -3.12
C THR A 595 -3.15 -15.64 -2.66
N LEU A 596 -3.08 -16.53 -1.66
CA LEU A 596 -4.26 -17.08 -0.99
C LEU A 596 -5.09 -16.01 -0.29
N TYR A 597 -4.45 -14.93 0.16
CA TYR A 597 -5.09 -13.81 0.84
C TYR A 597 -5.49 -12.68 -0.12
N HIS A 598 -4.99 -12.70 -1.36
CA HIS A 598 -5.28 -11.66 -2.35
C HIS A 598 -6.75 -11.66 -2.76
N GLY A 599 -7.35 -10.47 -2.71
CA GLY A 599 -8.77 -10.29 -2.99
C GLY A 599 -9.69 -10.76 -1.87
N ILE A 600 -9.18 -11.23 -0.72
CA ILE A 600 -9.96 -11.67 0.44
C ILE A 600 -9.59 -10.84 1.68
N HIS A 601 -8.31 -10.81 2.03
CA HIS A 601 -7.78 -10.08 3.18
C HIS A 601 -6.80 -8.99 2.77
N LEU A 602 -6.14 -9.16 1.62
CA LEU A 602 -5.22 -8.21 1.03
C LEU A 602 -5.86 -7.70 -0.26
N ILE A 603 -6.07 -6.39 -0.37
CA ILE A 603 -6.65 -5.74 -1.55
C ILE A 603 -5.66 -4.69 -2.05
N ARG A 604 -5.10 -4.95 -3.26
CA ARG A 604 -4.31 -3.97 -3.98
C ARG A 604 -5.20 -2.81 -4.35
N VAL A 605 -4.75 -1.59 -4.06
CA VAL A 605 -5.41 -0.35 -4.47
C VAL A 605 -4.69 0.25 -5.67
N PRO A 606 -5.14 -0.01 -6.91
CA PRO A 606 -4.76 0.82 -8.04
C PRO A 606 -5.47 2.16 -7.89
N THR A 607 -4.87 3.15 -7.23
CA THR A 607 -5.49 4.40 -6.77
C THR A 607 -6.27 5.17 -7.84
N ILE A 608 -5.94 4.97 -9.11
CA ILE A 608 -6.72 5.48 -10.23
C ILE A 608 -8.19 5.04 -10.20
N GLU A 609 -8.47 3.82 -9.74
CA GLU A 609 -9.82 3.27 -9.64
C GLU A 609 -10.67 4.01 -8.59
N PRO A 610 -10.28 4.11 -7.30
CA PRO A 610 -11.06 4.89 -6.34
C PRO A 610 -11.09 6.40 -6.64
N VAL A 611 -10.16 6.94 -7.44
CA VAL A 611 -10.25 8.31 -7.96
C VAL A 611 -11.42 8.46 -8.95
N LEU A 612 -11.63 7.47 -9.82
CA LEU A 612 -12.62 7.54 -10.90
C LEU A 612 -13.97 6.86 -10.54
N ASN A 613 -13.99 6.03 -9.51
CA ASN A 613 -15.16 5.28 -9.07
C ASN A 613 -15.39 5.49 -7.55
N PRO A 614 -16.38 6.32 -7.16
CA PRO A 614 -16.69 6.59 -5.75
C PRO A 614 -17.14 5.34 -4.97
N LYS A 615 -17.57 4.28 -5.63
CA LYS A 615 -18.02 3.04 -4.97
C LYS A 615 -16.97 1.94 -4.95
N TRP A 616 -15.73 2.23 -5.35
CA TRP A 616 -14.72 1.20 -5.58
C TRP A 616 -14.41 0.38 -4.32
N PHE A 617 -14.13 1.02 -3.19
CA PHE A 617 -13.82 0.32 -1.93
C PHE A 617 -15.01 -0.52 -1.44
N ILE A 618 -16.24 -0.01 -1.55
CA ILE A 618 -17.48 -0.75 -1.21
C ILE A 618 -17.57 -2.05 -2.04
N GLN A 619 -17.34 -1.94 -3.35
CA GLN A 619 -17.34 -3.09 -4.26
C GLN A 619 -16.25 -4.12 -3.87
N GLN A 620 -15.06 -3.65 -3.47
CA GLN A 620 -13.99 -4.54 -3.01
C GLN A 620 -14.31 -5.21 -1.67
N ILE A 621 -14.92 -4.51 -0.72
CA ILE A 621 -15.37 -5.09 0.56
C ILE A 621 -16.38 -6.22 0.29
N GLY A 622 -17.40 -5.97 -0.54
CA GLY A 622 -18.39 -6.97 -0.91
C GLY A 622 -17.77 -8.17 -1.63
N SER A 623 -16.86 -7.93 -2.58
CA SER A 623 -16.12 -8.99 -3.30
C SER A 623 -15.27 -9.84 -2.35
N ALA A 624 -14.56 -9.21 -1.41
CA ALA A 624 -13.75 -9.88 -0.41
C ALA A 624 -14.62 -10.76 0.51
N GLN A 625 -15.76 -10.25 0.97
CA GLN A 625 -16.71 -11.00 1.81
C GLN A 625 -17.26 -12.22 1.07
N GLN A 626 -17.68 -12.08 -0.19
CA GLN A 626 -18.19 -13.20 -0.99
C GLN A 626 -17.14 -14.29 -1.18
N LYS A 627 -15.88 -13.92 -1.42
CA LYS A 627 -14.78 -14.88 -1.55
C LYS A 627 -14.49 -15.60 -0.24
N LEU A 628 -14.48 -14.87 0.88
CA LEU A 628 -14.34 -15.48 2.20
C LEU A 628 -15.46 -16.50 2.44
N GLN A 629 -16.73 -16.11 2.24
CA GLN A 629 -17.86 -17.02 2.40
C GLN A 629 -17.75 -18.28 1.54
N ARG A 630 -17.33 -18.15 0.27
CA ARG A 630 -17.08 -19.29 -0.61
C ARG A 630 -15.97 -20.20 -0.07
N GLN A 631 -14.87 -19.63 0.42
CA GLN A 631 -13.78 -20.40 1.01
C GLN A 631 -14.25 -21.17 2.25
N LEU A 632 -15.05 -20.56 3.12
CA LEU A 632 -15.60 -21.20 4.31
C LEU A 632 -16.57 -22.33 3.95
N GLN A 633 -17.40 -22.15 2.92
CA GLN A 633 -18.27 -23.20 2.41
C GLN A 633 -17.49 -24.39 1.85
N LEU A 634 -16.42 -24.14 1.09
CA LEU A 634 -15.57 -25.20 0.55
C LEU A 634 -14.86 -25.97 1.68
N GLN A 635 -14.37 -25.28 2.70
CA GLN A 635 -13.78 -25.93 3.89
C GLN A 635 -14.82 -26.78 4.63
N GLN A 636 -16.05 -26.30 4.78
CA GLN A 636 -17.14 -27.06 5.38
C GLN A 636 -17.49 -28.31 4.56
N GLN A 637 -17.53 -28.20 3.23
CA GLN A 637 -17.78 -29.36 2.36
C GLN A 637 -16.65 -30.39 2.46
N GLN A 638 -15.39 -29.95 2.53
CA GLN A 638 -14.24 -30.84 2.71
C GLN A 638 -14.25 -31.55 4.08
N GLN A 639 -14.74 -30.90 5.13
CA GLN A 639 -14.90 -31.53 6.45
C GLN A 639 -16.04 -32.54 6.52
N GLN A 640 -17.01 -32.46 5.60
CA GLN A 640 -18.14 -33.39 5.51
C GLN A 640 -17.85 -34.63 4.65
N GLN A 641 -16.84 -34.55 3.78
CA GLN A 641 -16.33 -35.67 2.97
C GLN A 641 -15.32 -36.47 3.77
#